data_AF-A0A970PAY0-F1
#
_entry.id   AF-A0A970PAY0-F1
#
_cell.length_a   1.000
_cell.length_b   1.000
_cell.length_c   1.000
_cell.angle_alpha   90.00
_cell.angle_beta   90.00
_cell.angle_gamma   90.00
#
_symmetry.space_group_name_H-M   'P 1'
#
loop_
_entity.id
_entity.type
_entity.pdbx_description
1 polymer ?
#
loop_
_entity_poly.entity_id
_entity_poly.type
_entity_poly.pdbx_seq_one_letter_code
_entity_poly.pdbx_strand_id
1 'polypeptide(L)'
;MSRRVAMLRFLTLLIAVASVGCTAATAGPFRNVVNEPFATVANGPIGAVVVSDDGIRTATASKAATHRAISLQHNANSLRRAEQSLLTLQRLGLKSPTARATFPRRLVHLRNGQIVAPDLMRAAQMNTAIGEPTNELRFTFEGFSQADQTALGDYLTRALPVAYNVYGRPAFNLTVNIRLDPDLATIQGGLYDAGSNEIVMARLSGNFAEDSFVLLILVLQAFHDDAGFFYDSWELGFAGAAATAIHTRPGVAPGYDPISPGPFYATSVYEPQNQQDLGGPTFFPESGWSGMLVWRVAMSRSAWFKCWVEDDTFFRRFNEAYYANFSDDLPGNIPALRVLGSQVLPRVEGMPFQEWYQRQWVLDTSIRVGPKLFIWNIPLTQAIALVAEHFYTNVEGDETPRGGQARTTYWSYDFAVSLFAEEGNLITIPGTGENAGEGFLIPTFFNIGGPQNITVQVDLGSLRRMLPFPYGQRGFESNENNLYGSIIDANQGTIDVQGGAGLTEEPVTRGVWGGRITSGDLTPQQLTVTFTNAEEQTITRVMNVAWDSYVTFLHGSQQVSLTRQFSAAGSGLHLISFPLRPLTQNLPELLGVPEDQLLIARWDPQAPGANKYTLYPRTDPVIPGRAYWLRTFSDISLNLSGVLEPEDRPFVVPLKIGWNMIGSPRREPVDISTLMFEAGGEAAVSYQDAVAATIIQDGIFGYSQAEGYVQSEQMRPFEGYWIRCMSSGGALLRFPALAVDGTSAPASVPRTEALQWQLPITVSAGTMRSSVQIGVADDAHDGMDRYDQQAPPGFGIHLTARLDPTGRGEGSYLRDVRPASAIESEFSLVVQSPLPHTPVRLSWPEMSDVPDDVTPVLIDDLTGKRTYMRTSAGAELAADESGVNRRLRIKCLKRSSMPLVISSMSAFQGSAGAAEIVFALSSAADVEVEILNIAGRPVRSIALGTREVGQNTLSWNLRDNTGTAVPTGMYLVRMNARDDSGRQAQALRPVQVTR
;
A
#
# COMPACT_ATOMS: atom_id res chain seq x y z
N MET A 1 41.20 8.52 44.46
CA MET A 1 39.82 9.01 44.63
C MET A 1 39.53 10.30 43.83
N SER A 2 40.16 10.55 42.67
CA SER A 2 39.95 11.78 41.86
C SER A 2 39.79 11.57 40.35
N ARG A 3 39.40 10.37 39.89
CA ARG A 3 39.08 10.13 38.46
C ARG A 3 37.63 9.76 38.15
N ARG A 4 36.78 9.54 39.17
CA ARG A 4 35.35 9.23 38.99
C ARG A 4 34.41 10.44 39.02
N VAL A 5 34.89 11.64 39.35
CA VAL A 5 34.05 12.85 39.43
C VAL A 5 34.13 13.72 38.16
N ALA A 6 35.17 13.56 37.33
CA ALA A 6 35.32 14.31 36.08
C ALA A 6 34.48 13.74 34.92
N MET A 7 34.28 12.42 34.87
CA MET A 7 33.53 11.77 33.78
C MET A 7 32.02 11.95 33.90
N LEU A 8 31.50 12.19 35.12
CA LEU A 8 30.07 12.41 35.34
C LEU A 8 29.61 13.84 35.01
N ARG A 9 30.53 14.83 34.94
CA ARG A 9 30.20 16.21 34.57
C ARG A 9 30.26 16.48 33.06
N PHE A 10 31.00 15.66 32.29
CA PHE A 10 31.01 15.76 30.83
C PHE A 10 29.78 15.11 30.17
N LEU A 11 29.14 14.13 30.83
CA LEU A 11 27.94 13.49 30.31
C LEU A 11 26.65 14.29 30.59
N THR A 12 26.63 15.15 31.62
CA THR A 12 25.48 16.03 31.90
C THR A 12 25.49 17.32 31.08
N LEU A 13 26.63 17.76 30.56
CA LEU A 13 26.72 18.96 29.72
C LEU A 13 26.39 18.68 28.24
N LEU A 14 26.52 17.43 27.77
CA LEU A 14 26.07 17.00 26.44
C LEU A 14 24.58 16.66 26.36
N ILE A 15 23.89 16.54 27.50
CA ILE A 15 22.43 16.33 27.58
C ILE A 15 21.67 17.65 27.79
N ALA A 16 22.37 18.75 28.11
CA ALA A 16 21.75 20.07 28.33
C ALA A 16 22.03 21.11 27.23
N VAL A 17 22.75 20.76 26.15
CA VAL A 17 22.97 21.63 24.98
C VAL A 17 22.34 21.05 23.69
N ALA A 18 21.68 19.89 23.79
CA ALA A 18 20.86 19.31 22.70
C ALA A 18 19.35 19.53 22.87
N SER A 19 18.93 20.41 23.79
CA SER A 19 17.52 20.72 24.10
C SER A 19 17.11 22.17 23.82
N VAL A 20 17.93 22.93 23.10
CA VAL A 20 17.54 24.21 22.51
C VAL A 20 17.83 24.12 21.00
N GLY A 21 16.77 23.89 20.22
CA GLY A 21 16.85 23.91 18.76
C GLY A 21 16.32 22.68 18.01
N CYS A 22 15.52 21.82 18.63
CA CYS A 22 14.55 21.01 17.89
C CYS A 22 13.17 21.36 18.42
N THR A 23 12.53 22.36 17.80
CA THR A 23 11.07 22.41 17.81
C THR A 23 10.61 21.14 17.11
N ALA A 24 10.20 20.12 17.88
CA ALA A 24 9.32 19.11 17.36
C ALA A 24 8.15 19.87 16.71
N ALA A 25 8.04 19.80 15.38
CA ALA A 25 6.87 20.31 14.69
C ALA A 25 5.67 19.58 15.30
N THR A 26 4.85 20.30 16.05
CA THR A 26 3.58 19.76 16.53
C THR A 26 2.73 19.52 15.29
N ALA A 27 2.40 18.26 15.01
CA ALA A 27 1.50 17.88 13.94
C ALA A 27 0.27 18.81 13.92
N GLY A 28 -0.17 19.21 12.73
CA GLY A 28 -1.33 20.08 12.55
C GLY A 28 -2.58 19.55 13.28
N PRO A 29 -3.53 20.43 13.65
CA PRO A 29 -4.72 20.01 14.40
C PRO A 29 -5.66 19.09 13.59
N PHE A 30 -5.54 19.09 12.26
CA PHE A 30 -6.38 18.33 11.34
C PHE A 30 -5.61 17.18 10.69
N ARG A 31 -6.28 16.04 10.53
CA ARG A 31 -5.75 14.80 9.95
C ARG A 31 -6.88 13.90 9.45
N ASN A 32 -6.51 12.89 8.67
CA ASN A 32 -7.39 11.76 8.40
C ASN A 32 -7.64 10.98 9.70
N VAL A 33 -8.91 10.90 10.14
CA VAL A 33 -9.35 9.99 11.20
C VAL A 33 -9.70 8.62 10.65
N VAL A 34 -10.06 8.56 9.36
CA VAL A 34 -10.13 7.33 8.56
C VAL A 34 -9.22 7.51 7.36
N ASN A 35 -8.22 6.64 7.21
CA ASN A 35 -7.25 6.71 6.10
C ASN A 35 -7.44 5.53 5.14
N GLU A 36 -8.57 5.52 4.43
CA GLU A 36 -8.86 4.54 3.39
C GLU A 36 -8.78 5.17 1.99
N PRO A 37 -8.17 4.50 1.00
CA PRO A 37 -8.11 4.98 -0.39
C PRO A 37 -9.48 5.40 -0.93
N PHE A 38 -9.55 6.64 -1.43
CA PHE A 38 -10.78 7.28 -1.94
C PHE A 38 -11.97 7.29 -0.97
N ALA A 39 -11.75 7.04 0.33
CA ALA A 39 -12.81 6.91 1.34
C ALA A 39 -12.34 7.43 2.71
N THR A 40 -11.51 8.45 2.68
CA THR A 40 -11.00 9.08 3.89
C THR A 40 -12.07 9.91 4.61
N VAL A 41 -11.85 10.11 5.90
CA VAL A 41 -12.63 11.04 6.73
C VAL A 41 -11.65 11.94 7.48
N ALA A 42 -11.81 13.25 7.33
CA ALA A 42 -11.00 14.26 8.02
C ALA A 42 -11.75 14.85 9.22
N ASN A 43 -11.03 15.25 10.27
CA ASN A 43 -11.59 15.95 11.43
C ASN A 43 -11.60 17.48 11.30
N GLY A 44 -11.31 18.02 10.12
CA GLY A 44 -11.32 19.45 9.82
C GLY A 44 -10.53 19.79 8.55
N PRO A 45 -10.43 21.07 8.17
CA PRO A 45 -9.81 21.53 6.93
C PRO A 45 -8.30 21.24 6.84
N ILE A 46 -7.95 20.14 6.20
CA ILE A 46 -6.56 19.77 5.92
C ILE A 46 -6.03 20.67 4.80
N GLY A 47 -4.86 21.27 5.00
CA GLY A 47 -4.27 22.19 4.03
C GLY A 47 -4.78 23.63 4.12
N ALA A 48 -5.61 23.98 5.10
CA ALA A 48 -5.94 25.38 5.40
C ALA A 48 -4.84 26.08 6.23
N VAL A 49 -4.76 27.42 6.18
CA VAL A 49 -4.03 28.18 7.22
C VAL A 49 -4.81 27.99 8.51
N VAL A 50 -4.12 27.66 9.59
CA VAL A 50 -4.76 27.62 10.92
C VAL A 50 -4.28 28.77 11.80
N VAL A 51 -5.22 29.59 12.27
CA VAL A 51 -4.99 30.65 13.26
C VAL A 51 -5.57 30.20 14.60
N SER A 52 -4.77 30.14 15.66
CA SER A 52 -5.29 29.91 17.02
C SER A 52 -5.61 31.24 17.69
N ASP A 53 -6.87 31.43 18.05
CA ASP A 53 -7.41 32.63 18.70
C ASP A 53 -7.34 32.57 20.23
N ASP A 54 -6.68 31.55 20.81
CA ASP A 54 -6.67 31.31 22.24
C ASP A 54 -6.04 32.49 23.00
N GLY A 55 -6.89 33.21 23.75
CA GLY A 55 -6.48 34.39 24.54
C GLY A 55 -6.44 35.72 23.77
N ILE A 56 -6.86 35.77 22.51
CA ILE A 56 -6.93 37.03 21.72
C ILE A 56 -8.19 37.83 22.11
N ARG A 57 -8.02 39.12 22.46
CA ARG A 57 -9.12 40.00 22.92
C ARG A 57 -9.33 41.26 22.08
N THR A 58 -8.53 41.50 21.05
CA THR A 58 -8.61 42.72 20.22
C THR A 58 -8.43 42.42 18.73
N ALA A 59 -9.05 43.23 17.87
CA ALA A 59 -8.96 43.10 16.42
C ALA A 59 -7.51 43.23 15.90
N THR A 60 -6.71 44.12 16.51
CA THR A 60 -5.30 44.30 16.15
C THR A 60 -4.45 43.06 16.48
N ALA A 61 -4.70 42.43 17.64
CA ALA A 61 -4.02 41.20 18.02
C ALA A 61 -4.42 40.02 17.12
N SER A 62 -5.67 39.97 16.66
CA SER A 62 -6.15 38.99 15.67
C SER A 62 -5.45 39.17 14.32
N LYS A 63 -5.37 40.39 13.76
CA LYS A 63 -4.60 40.66 12.53
C LYS A 63 -3.14 40.23 12.64
N ALA A 64 -2.47 40.53 13.76
CA ALA A 64 -1.09 40.12 13.98
C ALA A 64 -0.93 38.59 14.08
N ALA A 65 -1.89 37.89 14.69
CA ALA A 65 -1.91 36.43 14.74
C ALA A 65 -2.11 35.81 13.35
N THR A 66 -2.99 36.38 12.54
CA THR A 66 -3.19 36.00 11.13
C THR A 66 -1.91 36.16 10.31
N HIS A 67 -1.27 37.33 10.33
CA HIS A 67 0.02 37.54 9.64
C HIS A 67 1.10 36.55 10.10
N ARG A 68 1.15 36.24 11.40
CA ARG A 68 2.08 35.25 11.95
C ARG A 68 1.79 33.85 11.44
N ALA A 69 0.53 33.41 11.42
CA ALA A 69 0.14 32.10 10.91
C ALA A 69 0.47 31.95 9.41
N ILE A 70 0.16 32.98 8.62
CA ILE A 70 0.51 33.05 7.20
C ILE A 70 2.03 32.93 7.01
N SER A 71 2.82 33.66 7.81
CA SER A 71 4.28 33.61 7.73
C SER A 71 4.87 32.26 8.15
N LEU A 72 4.23 31.53 9.04
CA LEU A 72 4.72 30.24 9.51
C LEU A 72 4.34 29.08 8.59
N GLN A 73 3.08 29.03 8.15
CA GLN A 73 2.53 27.88 7.44
C GLN A 73 2.51 28.09 5.90
N HIS A 74 2.51 29.34 5.42
CA HIS A 74 2.24 29.72 4.03
C HIS A 74 3.27 30.70 3.47
N ASN A 75 4.46 30.82 4.06
CA ASN A 75 5.44 31.79 3.57
C ASN A 75 5.84 31.54 2.12
N ALA A 76 6.22 32.61 1.41
CA ALA A 76 6.75 32.51 0.05
C ALA A 76 7.90 31.51 -0.05
N ASN A 77 8.70 31.34 1.01
CA ASN A 77 9.84 30.45 1.01
C ASN A 77 9.46 28.97 0.81
N SER A 78 8.34 28.51 1.37
CA SER A 78 7.84 27.14 1.16
C SER A 78 7.28 26.95 -0.25
N LEU A 79 6.69 28.00 -0.84
CA LEU A 79 6.15 27.97 -2.20
C LEU A 79 7.21 28.14 -3.29
N ARG A 80 8.42 28.63 -2.95
CA ARG A 80 9.49 28.91 -3.93
C ARG A 80 9.80 27.71 -4.82
N ARG A 81 9.79 26.48 -4.29
CA ARG A 81 10.04 25.29 -5.11
C ARG A 81 9.00 25.16 -6.23
N ALA A 82 7.71 25.39 -5.95
CA ALA A 82 6.65 25.34 -6.97
C ALA A 82 6.84 26.42 -8.04
N GLU A 83 7.29 27.62 -7.64
CA GLU A 83 7.67 28.69 -8.58
C GLU A 83 8.83 28.28 -9.49
N GLN A 84 9.84 27.61 -8.92
CA GLN A 84 11.00 27.16 -9.70
C GLN A 84 10.62 26.15 -10.78
N SER A 85 9.65 25.25 -10.57
CA SER A 85 9.12 24.41 -11.66
C SER A 85 8.62 25.26 -12.82
N LEU A 86 7.79 26.27 -12.52
CA LEU A 86 7.22 27.13 -13.55
C LEU A 86 8.30 27.93 -14.28
N LEU A 87 9.23 28.52 -13.55
CA LEU A 87 10.37 29.24 -14.12
C LEU A 87 11.24 28.32 -14.98
N THR A 88 11.40 27.05 -14.61
CA THR A 88 12.06 26.04 -15.42
C THR A 88 11.28 25.79 -16.71
N LEU A 89 9.97 25.53 -16.65
CA LEU A 89 9.12 25.37 -17.84
C LEU A 89 9.17 26.59 -18.77
N GLN A 90 9.18 27.81 -18.23
CA GLN A 90 9.30 29.06 -19.00
C GLN A 90 10.65 29.19 -19.69
N ARG A 91 11.75 28.91 -18.98
CA ARG A 91 13.11 28.92 -19.57
C ARG A 91 13.25 27.91 -20.71
N LEU A 92 12.46 26.84 -20.67
CA LEU A 92 12.42 25.79 -21.69
C LEU A 92 11.39 26.05 -22.79
N GLY A 93 10.66 27.17 -22.74
CA GLY A 93 9.62 27.51 -23.72
C GLY A 93 8.35 26.67 -23.63
N LEU A 94 8.16 25.89 -22.55
CA LEU A 94 7.02 25.00 -22.34
C LEU A 94 5.82 25.71 -21.69
N LYS A 95 6.02 26.92 -21.16
CA LYS A 95 4.98 27.82 -20.64
C LYS A 95 5.29 29.26 -21.05
N SER A 96 4.26 30.09 -21.20
CA SER A 96 4.49 31.47 -21.61
C SER A 96 5.26 32.27 -20.55
N PRO A 97 6.10 33.24 -20.97
CA PRO A 97 6.89 34.08 -20.05
C PRO A 97 6.08 34.90 -19.06
N THR A 98 4.78 35.09 -19.32
CA THR A 98 3.88 35.86 -18.45
C THR A 98 3.14 34.98 -17.43
N ALA A 99 3.30 33.65 -17.51
CA ALA A 99 2.69 32.71 -16.56
C ALA A 99 3.13 33.00 -15.12
N ARG A 100 2.19 32.87 -14.19
CA ARG A 100 2.49 32.97 -12.77
C ARG A 100 1.90 31.81 -11.98
N ALA A 101 2.68 31.32 -11.03
CA ALA A 101 2.22 30.38 -10.03
C ALA A 101 1.63 31.18 -8.87
N THR A 102 0.32 31.06 -8.66
CA THR A 102 -0.38 31.67 -7.52
C THR A 102 -1.23 30.62 -6.82
N PHE A 103 -1.09 30.53 -5.50
CA PHE A 103 -1.70 29.46 -4.71
C PHE A 103 -2.64 30.02 -3.65
N PRO A 104 -3.82 30.54 -4.05
CA PRO A 104 -4.81 31.05 -3.11
C PRO A 104 -5.24 29.95 -2.14
N ARG A 105 -5.38 30.29 -0.84
CA ARG A 105 -5.71 29.32 0.22
C ARG A 105 -6.82 29.79 1.13
N ARG A 106 -7.49 28.83 1.77
CA ARG A 106 -8.43 29.09 2.86
C ARG A 106 -7.69 29.24 4.18
N LEU A 107 -8.20 30.11 5.05
CA LEU A 107 -7.77 30.32 6.42
C LEU A 107 -8.94 30.03 7.36
N VAL A 108 -8.64 29.32 8.44
CA VAL A 108 -9.60 28.98 9.49
C VAL A 108 -9.07 29.35 10.87
N HIS A 109 -9.99 29.83 11.72
CA HIS A 109 -9.70 30.17 13.09
C HIS A 109 -10.07 29.01 14.03
N LEU A 110 -9.24 28.76 15.04
CA LEU A 110 -9.48 27.83 16.12
C LEU A 110 -9.62 28.58 17.44
N ARG A 111 -10.63 28.24 18.23
CA ARG A 111 -10.81 28.70 19.60
C ARG A 111 -11.06 27.50 20.51
N ASN A 112 -10.22 27.32 21.52
CA ASN A 112 -10.18 26.16 22.40
C ASN A 112 -10.13 24.83 21.62
N GLY A 113 -9.39 24.80 20.50
CA GLY A 113 -9.27 23.62 19.64
C GLY A 113 -10.47 23.33 18.74
N GLN A 114 -11.50 24.18 18.72
CA GLN A 114 -12.67 24.05 17.83
C GLN A 114 -12.65 25.10 16.72
N ILE A 115 -13.14 24.74 15.54
CA ILE A 115 -13.27 25.67 14.41
C ILE A 115 -14.25 26.78 14.77
N VAL A 116 -13.84 28.03 14.53
CA VAL A 116 -14.70 29.21 14.63
C VAL A 116 -15.47 29.32 13.32
N ALA A 117 -16.76 29.00 13.37
CA ALA A 117 -17.67 29.03 12.22
C ALA A 117 -18.86 29.98 12.49
N PRO A 118 -18.65 31.30 12.44
CA PRO A 118 -19.60 32.30 12.93
C PRO A 118 -20.92 32.34 12.13
N ASP A 119 -20.88 32.13 10.82
CA ASP A 119 -22.02 32.22 9.92
C ASP A 119 -22.84 30.93 9.93
N LEU A 120 -22.18 29.78 10.04
CA LEU A 120 -22.85 28.51 10.32
C LEU A 120 -23.53 28.52 11.69
N MET A 121 -22.85 29.02 12.73
CA MET A 121 -23.43 29.20 14.07
C MET A 121 -24.64 30.15 14.04
N ARG A 122 -24.56 31.24 13.28
CA ARG A 122 -25.68 32.19 13.13
C ARG A 122 -26.87 31.54 12.42
N ALA A 123 -26.64 30.79 11.34
CA ALA A 123 -27.68 30.09 10.62
C ALA A 123 -28.40 29.07 11.51
N ALA A 124 -27.65 28.29 12.30
CA ALA A 124 -28.20 27.37 13.29
C ALA A 124 -29.02 28.07 14.38
N GLN A 125 -28.53 29.21 14.90
CA GLN A 125 -29.25 30.01 15.91
C GLN A 125 -30.54 30.62 15.38
N MET A 126 -30.55 31.04 14.11
CA MET A 126 -31.73 31.62 13.45
C MET A 126 -32.65 30.56 12.84
N ASN A 127 -32.26 29.28 12.88
CA ASN A 127 -32.95 28.17 12.24
C ASN A 127 -33.22 28.43 10.74
N THR A 128 -32.24 29.04 10.06
CA THR A 128 -32.27 29.27 8.60
C THR A 128 -31.49 28.18 7.90
N ALA A 129 -32.01 27.66 6.77
CA ALA A 129 -31.23 26.76 5.94
C ALA A 129 -30.08 27.52 5.26
N ILE A 130 -29.02 26.78 4.94
CA ILE A 130 -27.91 27.30 4.13
C ILE A 130 -28.22 27.07 2.64
N GLY A 131 -27.64 27.89 1.77
CA GLY A 131 -27.82 27.76 0.32
C GLY A 131 -29.18 28.25 -0.19
N GLU A 132 -29.86 29.13 0.55
CA GLU A 132 -31.17 29.67 0.17
C GLU A 132 -31.13 30.37 -1.20
N PRO A 133 -32.19 30.28 -2.03
CA PRO A 133 -32.23 30.89 -3.37
C PRO A 133 -31.99 32.40 -3.40
N THR A 134 -32.21 33.08 -2.27
CA THR A 134 -32.04 34.52 -2.08
C THR A 134 -30.66 34.92 -1.55
N ASN A 135 -29.82 33.95 -1.17
CA ASN A 135 -28.47 34.25 -0.70
C ASN A 135 -27.65 34.90 -1.81
N GLU A 136 -26.85 35.89 -1.42
CA GLU A 136 -25.99 36.66 -2.31
C GLU A 136 -24.70 37.06 -1.59
N LEU A 137 -23.66 37.33 -2.39
CA LEU A 137 -22.44 37.96 -1.88
C LEU A 137 -22.42 39.44 -2.26
N ARG A 138 -22.12 40.28 -1.29
CA ARG A 138 -21.88 41.72 -1.44
C ARG A 138 -20.42 42.00 -1.12
N PHE A 139 -19.81 42.98 -1.81
CA PHE A 139 -18.36 43.21 -1.69
C PHE A 139 -18.06 44.64 -1.23
N THR A 140 -17.09 44.73 -0.32
CA THR A 140 -16.43 45.99 0.06
C THR A 140 -14.95 45.89 -0.27
N PHE A 141 -14.26 47.03 -0.46
CA PHE A 141 -12.86 47.06 -0.86
C PHE A 141 -12.03 47.91 0.09
N GLU A 142 -10.86 47.42 0.48
CA GLU A 142 -9.91 48.10 1.37
C GLU A 142 -8.48 48.06 0.78
N GLY A 143 -7.77 49.19 0.81
CA GLY A 143 -6.34 49.25 0.44
C GLY A 143 -6.02 49.33 -1.06
N PHE A 144 -7.01 49.21 -1.94
CA PHE A 144 -6.84 49.34 -3.40
C PHE A 144 -6.82 50.80 -3.87
N SER A 145 -6.23 51.03 -5.05
CA SER A 145 -6.44 52.30 -5.77
C SER A 145 -7.89 52.39 -6.26
N GLN A 146 -8.40 53.60 -6.48
CA GLN A 146 -9.76 53.79 -6.99
C GLN A 146 -9.98 53.12 -8.36
N ALA A 147 -8.95 53.10 -9.20
CA ALA A 147 -8.99 52.45 -10.51
C ALA A 147 -9.10 50.92 -10.37
N ASP A 148 -8.27 50.31 -9.51
CA ASP A 148 -8.29 48.87 -9.28
C ASP A 148 -9.60 48.42 -8.64
N GLN A 149 -10.11 49.18 -7.66
CA GLN A 149 -11.40 48.92 -7.04
C GLN A 149 -12.54 48.92 -8.07
N THR A 150 -12.54 49.91 -8.97
CA THR A 150 -13.55 49.99 -10.03
C THR A 150 -13.44 48.80 -10.98
N ALA A 151 -12.22 48.46 -11.42
CA ALA A 151 -11.99 47.34 -12.33
C ALA A 151 -12.43 45.99 -11.73
N LEU A 152 -12.08 45.72 -10.48
CA LEU A 152 -12.49 44.49 -9.77
C LEU A 152 -13.99 44.47 -9.51
N GLY A 153 -14.61 45.59 -9.14
CA GLY A 153 -16.06 45.71 -8.97
C GLY A 153 -16.84 45.45 -10.27
N ASP A 154 -16.37 46.03 -11.38
CA ASP A 154 -16.95 45.80 -12.71
C ASP A 154 -16.81 44.34 -13.14
N TYR A 155 -15.66 43.72 -12.84
CA TYR A 155 -15.44 42.30 -13.08
C TYR A 155 -16.45 41.43 -12.29
N LEU A 156 -16.59 41.64 -10.98
CA LEU A 156 -17.52 40.88 -10.14
C LEU A 156 -18.97 41.06 -10.59
N THR A 157 -19.35 42.25 -11.05
CA THR A 157 -20.67 42.53 -11.63
C THR A 157 -20.97 41.66 -12.85
N ARG A 158 -19.95 41.32 -13.65
CA ARG A 158 -20.08 40.39 -14.79
C ARG A 158 -19.98 38.92 -14.38
N ALA A 159 -19.09 38.60 -13.44
CA ALA A 159 -18.79 37.22 -13.06
C ALA A 159 -19.85 36.59 -12.14
N LEU A 160 -20.40 37.33 -11.16
CA LEU A 160 -21.33 36.80 -10.16
C LEU A 160 -22.62 36.20 -10.75
N PRO A 161 -23.31 36.85 -11.71
CA PRO A 161 -24.50 36.25 -12.32
C PRO A 161 -24.19 34.92 -13.01
N VAL A 162 -23.00 34.81 -13.62
CA VAL A 162 -22.53 33.55 -14.24
C VAL A 162 -22.18 32.53 -13.17
N ALA A 163 -21.53 32.95 -12.07
CA ALA A 163 -21.23 32.09 -10.93
C ALA A 163 -22.49 31.50 -10.31
N TYR A 164 -23.58 32.27 -10.16
CA TYR A 164 -24.84 31.72 -9.66
C TYR A 164 -25.45 30.64 -10.56
N ASN A 165 -25.24 30.75 -11.88
CA ASN A 165 -25.70 29.74 -12.83
C ASN A 165 -24.83 28.48 -12.84
N VAL A 166 -23.51 28.64 -12.72
CA VAL A 166 -22.55 27.53 -12.80
C VAL A 166 -22.39 26.82 -11.44
N TYR A 167 -22.25 27.59 -10.36
CA TYR A 167 -21.85 27.12 -9.02
C TYR A 167 -23.00 27.10 -8.00
N GLY A 168 -24.15 27.69 -8.32
CA GLY A 168 -25.30 27.81 -7.43
C GLY A 168 -25.24 29.03 -6.52
N ARG A 169 -26.15 29.10 -5.55
CA ARG A 169 -26.19 30.20 -4.57
C ARG A 169 -25.16 29.98 -3.45
N PRO A 170 -24.64 31.04 -2.81
CA PRO A 170 -23.74 30.89 -1.67
C PRO A 170 -24.49 30.29 -0.47
N ALA A 171 -23.75 29.58 0.39
CA ALA A 171 -24.23 28.97 1.62
C ALA A 171 -24.92 30.00 2.54
N PHE A 172 -24.41 31.23 2.55
CA PHE A 172 -24.92 32.31 3.38
C PHE A 172 -25.09 33.61 2.59
N ASN A 173 -25.94 34.51 3.10
CA ASN A 173 -26.04 35.88 2.60
C ASN A 173 -24.98 36.75 3.30
N LEU A 174 -23.91 37.13 2.59
CA LEU A 174 -22.70 37.69 3.20
C LEU A 174 -22.31 39.03 2.57
N THR A 175 -21.66 39.86 3.39
CA THR A 175 -20.84 40.97 2.90
C THR A 175 -19.38 40.60 3.12
N VAL A 176 -18.65 40.41 2.02
CA VAL A 176 -17.24 40.02 2.00
C VAL A 176 -16.36 41.27 1.84
N ASN A 177 -15.38 41.45 2.73
CA ASN A 177 -14.36 42.49 2.57
C ASN A 177 -13.23 41.99 1.67
N ILE A 178 -12.91 42.70 0.59
CA ILE A 178 -11.75 42.42 -0.26
C ILE A 178 -10.67 43.43 0.09
N ARG A 179 -9.62 42.98 0.78
CA ARG A 179 -8.53 43.81 1.24
C ARG A 179 -7.25 43.53 0.46
N LEU A 180 -6.54 44.58 0.05
CA LEU A 180 -5.19 44.47 -0.48
C LEU A 180 -4.18 44.38 0.67
N ASP A 181 -3.31 43.38 0.62
CA ASP A 181 -2.20 43.23 1.54
C ASP A 181 -0.87 43.32 0.78
N PRO A 182 -0.16 44.46 0.87
CA PRO A 182 1.08 44.66 0.12
C PRO A 182 2.25 43.80 0.64
N ASP A 183 2.14 43.27 1.86
CA ASP A 183 3.17 42.44 2.47
C ASP A 183 2.99 40.94 2.12
N LEU A 184 1.83 40.56 1.57
CA LEU A 184 1.59 39.21 1.07
C LEU A 184 2.29 39.02 -0.28
N ALA A 185 3.11 37.98 -0.40
CA ALA A 185 3.86 37.72 -1.62
C ALA A 185 2.92 37.30 -2.76
N THR A 186 3.21 37.76 -3.98
CA THR A 186 2.36 37.50 -5.16
C THR A 186 2.14 36.01 -5.43
N ILE A 187 3.12 35.15 -5.15
CA ILE A 187 3.02 33.69 -5.29
C ILE A 187 1.94 33.07 -4.39
N GLN A 188 1.60 33.72 -3.28
CA GLN A 188 0.53 33.26 -2.40
C GLN A 188 -0.86 33.54 -3.01
N GLY A 189 -0.96 34.45 -3.99
CA GLY A 189 -2.20 34.82 -4.67
C GLY A 189 -3.18 35.59 -3.78
N GLY A 190 -3.63 34.97 -2.71
CA GLY A 190 -4.51 35.55 -1.70
C GLY A 190 -5.02 34.50 -0.70
N LEU A 191 -5.86 34.96 0.22
CA LEU A 191 -6.45 34.13 1.28
C LEU A 191 -7.93 34.42 1.41
N TYR A 192 -8.72 33.39 1.69
CA TYR A 192 -10.08 33.55 2.18
C TYR A 192 -10.15 33.20 3.65
N ASP A 193 -10.42 34.18 4.51
CA ASP A 193 -10.66 34.01 5.94
C ASP A 193 -12.17 33.87 6.20
N ALA A 194 -12.61 32.63 6.41
CA ALA A 194 -14.00 32.31 6.71
C ALA A 194 -14.45 32.88 8.06
N GLY A 195 -13.54 33.01 9.04
CA GLY A 195 -13.90 33.52 10.37
C GLY A 195 -14.24 35.00 10.38
N SER A 196 -13.80 35.76 9.37
CA SER A 196 -14.02 37.21 9.26
C SER A 196 -14.74 37.64 7.98
N ASN A 197 -15.10 36.71 7.10
CA ASN A 197 -15.65 37.00 5.76
C ASN A 197 -14.73 37.96 4.97
N GLU A 198 -13.42 37.72 4.98
CA GLU A 198 -12.42 38.57 4.34
C GLU A 198 -11.63 37.82 3.27
N ILE A 199 -11.56 38.41 2.07
CA ILE A 199 -10.61 38.05 1.03
C ILE A 199 -9.40 38.97 1.18
N VAL A 200 -8.22 38.39 1.41
CA VAL A 200 -6.95 39.10 1.47
C VAL A 200 -6.18 38.84 0.19
N MET A 201 -6.07 39.84 -0.69
CA MET A 201 -5.37 39.73 -1.96
C MET A 201 -3.90 40.14 -1.80
N ALA A 202 -3.00 39.41 -2.47
CA ALA A 202 -1.64 39.88 -2.68
C ALA A 202 -1.60 41.05 -3.65
N ARG A 203 -0.44 41.70 -3.80
CA ARG A 203 -0.23 42.75 -4.80
C ARG A 203 -0.65 42.29 -6.20
N LEU A 204 -1.48 43.08 -6.88
CA LEU A 204 -1.88 42.83 -8.27
C LEU A 204 -0.66 42.72 -9.17
N SER A 205 -0.66 41.70 -10.04
CA SER A 205 0.49 41.32 -10.84
C SER A 205 0.69 42.19 -12.08
N GLY A 206 -0.33 42.97 -12.44
CA GLY A 206 -0.41 43.70 -13.71
C GLY A 206 -0.99 42.85 -14.85
N ASN A 207 -1.25 41.56 -14.60
CA ASN A 207 -2.02 40.70 -15.49
C ASN A 207 -3.44 40.56 -14.92
N PHE A 208 -4.32 41.50 -15.29
CA PHE A 208 -5.66 41.58 -14.70
C PHE A 208 -6.49 40.30 -14.90
N ALA A 209 -6.30 39.58 -16.01
CA ALA A 209 -7.01 38.32 -16.26
C ALA A 209 -6.57 37.19 -15.32
N GLU A 210 -5.30 37.15 -14.90
CA GLU A 210 -4.84 36.20 -13.88
C GLU A 210 -5.25 36.65 -12.47
N ASP A 211 -5.12 37.95 -12.17
CA ASP A 211 -5.50 38.51 -10.87
C ASP A 211 -7.01 38.32 -10.61
N SER A 212 -7.86 38.52 -11.61
CA SER A 212 -9.31 38.30 -11.51
C SER A 212 -9.68 36.83 -11.41
N PHE A 213 -8.89 35.93 -12.01
CA PHE A 213 -9.07 34.48 -11.86
C PHE A 213 -8.77 34.02 -10.42
N VAL A 214 -7.68 34.51 -9.83
CA VAL A 214 -7.35 34.25 -8.42
C VAL A 214 -8.44 34.78 -7.50
N LEU A 215 -8.91 36.01 -7.74
CA LEU A 215 -10.04 36.58 -7.00
C LEU A 215 -11.28 35.70 -7.13
N LEU A 216 -11.62 35.21 -8.33
CA LEU A 216 -12.79 34.36 -8.53
C LEU A 216 -12.70 33.05 -7.73
N ILE A 217 -11.52 32.42 -7.65
CA ILE A 217 -11.34 31.23 -6.81
C ILE A 217 -11.63 31.55 -5.34
N LEU A 218 -11.11 32.67 -4.82
CA LEU A 218 -11.36 33.11 -3.44
C LEU A 218 -12.83 33.48 -3.20
N VAL A 219 -13.48 34.08 -4.20
CA VAL A 219 -14.93 34.34 -4.17
C VAL A 219 -15.71 33.03 -4.12
N LEU A 220 -15.35 32.01 -4.90
CA LEU A 220 -16.03 30.71 -4.86
C LEU A 220 -15.77 29.95 -3.54
N GLN A 221 -14.63 30.16 -2.88
CA GLN A 221 -14.44 29.71 -1.49
C GLN A 221 -15.38 30.44 -0.53
N ALA A 222 -15.64 31.73 -0.74
CA ALA A 222 -16.65 32.49 0.01
C ALA A 222 -18.10 32.05 -0.29
N PHE A 223 -18.35 31.32 -1.39
CA PHE A 223 -19.67 30.70 -1.60
C PHE A 223 -19.92 29.59 -0.60
N HIS A 224 -18.91 28.79 -0.23
CA HIS A 224 -19.06 27.79 0.82
C HIS A 224 -18.89 28.39 2.22
N ASP A 225 -17.96 29.34 2.36
CA ASP A 225 -17.62 29.99 3.62
C ASP A 225 -17.36 28.96 4.75
N ASP A 226 -18.03 29.03 5.89
CA ASP A 226 -17.93 28.05 6.99
C ASP A 226 -18.24 26.61 6.56
N ALA A 227 -19.02 26.42 5.50
CA ALA A 227 -19.43 25.13 4.98
C ALA A 227 -18.44 24.54 3.95
N GLY A 228 -17.26 25.12 3.73
CA GLY A 228 -16.31 24.61 2.72
C GLY A 228 -15.72 23.23 3.02
N PHE A 229 -15.36 22.50 1.96
CA PHE A 229 -14.81 21.15 2.04
C PHE A 229 -13.48 21.11 2.80
N PHE A 230 -13.16 19.94 3.36
CA PHE A 230 -11.98 19.80 4.22
C PHE A 230 -10.70 19.35 3.50
N TYR A 231 -10.77 18.97 2.22
CA TYR A 231 -9.59 18.55 1.45
C TYR A 231 -9.28 19.53 0.33
N ASP A 232 -7.99 19.81 0.11
CA ASP A 232 -7.51 20.70 -0.96
C ASP A 232 -8.02 20.29 -2.35
N SER A 233 -8.00 18.98 -2.66
CA SER A 233 -8.47 18.46 -3.94
C SER A 233 -9.97 18.65 -4.17
N TRP A 234 -10.75 18.78 -3.10
CA TRP A 234 -12.15 19.16 -3.15
C TRP A 234 -12.30 20.67 -3.19
N GLU A 235 -11.84 21.41 -2.18
CA GLU A 235 -12.11 22.85 -2.12
C GLU A 235 -11.41 23.62 -3.24
N LEU A 236 -10.07 23.53 -3.33
CA LEU A 236 -9.29 24.27 -4.32
C LEU A 236 -9.47 23.70 -5.73
N GLY A 237 -9.61 22.37 -5.85
CA GLY A 237 -9.87 21.70 -7.12
C GLY A 237 -11.24 22.06 -7.71
N PHE A 238 -12.31 21.93 -6.92
CA PHE A 238 -13.70 22.17 -7.35
C PHE A 238 -13.95 23.65 -7.62
N ALA A 239 -13.53 24.55 -6.72
CA ALA A 239 -13.60 26.00 -6.94
C ALA A 239 -12.76 26.42 -8.15
N GLY A 240 -11.56 25.87 -8.34
CA GLY A 240 -10.72 26.19 -9.50
C GLY A 240 -11.29 25.71 -10.84
N ALA A 241 -11.93 24.54 -10.85
CA ALA A 241 -12.62 24.01 -12.03
C ALA A 241 -13.85 24.86 -12.40
N ALA A 242 -14.68 25.21 -11.41
CA ALA A 242 -15.80 26.11 -11.60
C ALA A 242 -15.37 27.52 -12.03
N ALA A 243 -14.30 28.06 -11.41
CA ALA A 243 -13.70 29.32 -11.83
C ALA A 243 -13.31 29.26 -13.30
N THR A 244 -12.71 28.16 -13.76
CA THR A 244 -12.35 27.99 -15.19
C THR A 244 -13.59 28.05 -16.06
N ALA A 245 -14.63 27.27 -15.75
CA ALA A 245 -15.90 27.27 -16.49
C ALA A 245 -16.55 28.66 -16.56
N ILE A 246 -16.55 29.42 -15.46
CA ILE A 246 -17.10 30.78 -15.37
C ILE A 246 -16.25 31.77 -16.17
N HIS A 247 -14.92 31.74 -15.99
CA HIS A 247 -14.02 32.74 -16.58
C HIS A 247 -13.94 32.64 -18.09
N THR A 248 -14.09 31.43 -18.64
CA THR A 248 -14.15 31.19 -20.08
C THR A 248 -15.50 31.54 -20.71
N ARG A 249 -16.53 31.92 -19.93
CA ARG A 249 -17.80 32.37 -20.52
C ARG A 249 -17.60 33.71 -21.24
N PRO A 250 -18.20 33.89 -22.44
CA PRO A 250 -18.10 35.15 -23.17
C PRO A 250 -18.49 36.37 -22.33
N GLY A 251 -17.64 37.39 -22.33
CA GLY A 251 -17.88 38.66 -21.64
C GLY A 251 -17.46 38.71 -20.16
N VAL A 252 -17.10 37.59 -19.53
CA VAL A 252 -16.65 37.58 -18.12
C VAL A 252 -15.24 38.18 -18.00
N ALA A 253 -14.26 37.56 -18.66
CA ALA A 253 -12.86 38.01 -18.69
C ALA A 253 -12.30 38.09 -20.11
N PRO A 254 -12.47 39.24 -20.80
CA PRO A 254 -11.87 39.46 -22.11
C PRO A 254 -10.35 39.25 -22.07
N GLY A 255 -9.83 38.45 -23.01
CA GLY A 255 -8.39 38.16 -23.10
C GLY A 255 -7.89 37.05 -22.17
N TYR A 256 -8.76 36.43 -21.37
CA TYR A 256 -8.41 35.21 -20.64
C TYR A 256 -8.29 34.03 -21.62
N ASP A 257 -7.12 33.39 -21.62
CA ASP A 257 -6.87 32.15 -22.35
C ASP A 257 -6.66 31.00 -21.35
N PRO A 258 -7.54 29.98 -21.33
CA PRO A 258 -7.37 28.83 -20.45
C PRO A 258 -6.12 28.00 -20.81
N ILE A 259 -5.57 28.12 -22.03
CA ILE A 259 -4.40 27.37 -22.53
C ILE A 259 -3.09 28.10 -22.18
N SER A 260 -3.03 29.43 -22.36
CA SER A 260 -1.82 30.26 -22.19
C SER A 260 -1.96 31.32 -21.08
N PRO A 261 -1.07 31.32 -20.07
CA PRO A 261 -0.62 30.16 -19.32
C PRO A 261 -0.95 30.29 -17.82
N GLY A 262 -2.07 29.73 -17.38
CA GLY A 262 -2.10 29.23 -16.00
C GLY A 262 -1.14 28.02 -15.89
N PRO A 263 -0.34 27.88 -14.83
CA PRO A 263 0.33 26.61 -14.51
C PRO A 263 -0.68 25.49 -14.16
N PHE A 264 -1.98 25.78 -14.25
CA PHE A 264 -3.07 24.99 -13.72
C PHE A 264 -3.99 24.39 -14.79
N TYR A 265 -3.69 24.58 -16.07
CA TYR A 265 -4.40 23.88 -17.14
C TYR A 265 -3.63 22.62 -17.53
N ALA A 266 -4.27 21.46 -17.32
CA ALA A 266 -3.72 20.14 -17.59
C ALA A 266 -4.67 19.23 -18.37
N THR A 267 -5.87 19.70 -18.74
CA THR A 267 -6.90 18.83 -19.29
C THR A 267 -6.47 18.21 -20.63
N SER A 268 -5.71 18.95 -21.45
CA SER A 268 -5.16 18.46 -22.73
C SER A 268 -4.22 17.25 -22.59
N VAL A 269 -3.57 17.15 -21.44
CA VAL A 269 -2.62 16.09 -21.07
C VAL A 269 -3.09 15.40 -19.80
N TYR A 270 -4.39 15.24 -19.58
CA TYR A 270 -4.84 14.62 -18.33
C TYR A 270 -4.52 13.12 -18.28
N GLU A 271 -4.69 12.42 -19.41
CA GLU A 271 -4.57 10.96 -19.50
C GLU A 271 -3.20 10.42 -19.07
N PRO A 272 -2.06 10.90 -19.61
CA PRO A 272 -0.75 10.39 -19.21
C PRO A 272 -0.32 10.82 -17.79
N GLN A 273 -0.96 11.86 -17.25
CA GLN A 273 -0.57 12.56 -16.03
C GLN A 273 -1.29 11.98 -14.82
N ASN A 274 -2.43 11.31 -15.02
CA ASN A 274 -3.22 10.70 -13.98
C ASN A 274 -2.51 9.47 -13.37
N GLN A 275 -1.52 9.75 -12.52
CA GLN A 275 -0.64 8.78 -11.88
C GLN A 275 -0.94 8.69 -10.38
N GLN A 276 -0.70 7.49 -9.83
CA GLN A 276 -0.97 7.16 -8.42
C GLN A 276 -0.31 8.13 -7.42
N ASP A 277 0.84 8.69 -7.78
CA ASP A 277 1.65 9.57 -6.95
C ASP A 277 1.04 10.97 -6.75
N LEU A 278 -0.02 11.30 -7.50
CA LEU A 278 -0.79 12.53 -7.28
C LEU A 278 -1.57 12.52 -5.96
N GLY A 279 -1.96 11.33 -5.47
CA GLY A 279 -2.79 11.19 -4.27
C GLY A 279 -2.08 11.66 -3.00
N GLY A 280 -2.85 12.22 -2.08
CA GLY A 280 -2.38 12.72 -0.80
C GLY A 280 -3.44 13.58 -0.09
N PRO A 281 -3.41 13.66 1.26
CA PRO A 281 -4.42 14.39 2.04
C PRO A 281 -4.32 15.91 1.89
N THR A 282 -3.16 16.43 1.45
CA THR A 282 -2.93 17.86 1.29
C THR A 282 -2.01 18.17 0.11
N PHE A 283 -2.13 19.38 -0.42
CA PHE A 283 -1.19 19.95 -1.37
C PHE A 283 -0.04 20.70 -0.68
N PHE A 284 -0.10 20.85 0.64
CA PHE A 284 0.81 21.64 1.47
C PHE A 284 1.37 20.79 2.62
N PRO A 285 2.37 19.93 2.35
CA PRO A 285 2.95 19.06 3.38
C PRO A 285 3.64 19.88 4.49
N GLU A 286 3.70 19.34 5.71
CA GLU A 286 4.25 20.00 6.89
C GLU A 286 5.73 20.36 6.74
N SER A 287 6.48 19.59 5.95
CA SER A 287 7.86 19.87 5.59
C SER A 287 8.06 21.19 4.84
N GLY A 288 6.97 21.75 4.28
CA GLY A 288 7.00 22.90 3.39
C GLY A 288 7.50 22.58 1.98
N TRP A 289 7.68 21.30 1.61
CA TRP A 289 8.09 20.92 0.27
C TRP A 289 6.93 21.04 -0.74
N SER A 290 7.02 22.00 -1.66
CA SER A 290 5.94 22.30 -2.61
C SER A 290 6.15 21.69 -4.02
N GLY A 291 6.91 20.60 -4.15
CA GLY A 291 7.25 20.03 -5.48
C GLY A 291 6.02 19.53 -6.25
N MET A 292 5.06 18.91 -5.54
CA MET A 292 3.83 18.38 -6.15
C MET A 292 2.70 19.42 -6.31
N LEU A 293 2.87 20.63 -5.78
CA LEU A 293 1.80 21.60 -5.63
C LEU A 293 1.20 22.05 -6.98
N VAL A 294 2.04 22.38 -7.96
CA VAL A 294 1.58 22.78 -9.32
C VAL A 294 0.76 21.65 -9.95
N TRP A 295 1.29 20.43 -9.90
CA TRP A 295 0.70 19.25 -10.54
C TRP A 295 -0.64 18.87 -9.92
N ARG A 296 -0.73 18.85 -8.59
CA ARG A 296 -1.97 18.50 -7.87
C ARG A 296 -3.07 19.54 -8.08
N VAL A 297 -2.74 20.84 -8.11
CA VAL A 297 -3.72 21.89 -8.42
C VAL A 297 -4.21 21.77 -9.86
N ALA A 298 -3.31 21.57 -10.83
CA ALA A 298 -3.69 21.43 -12.23
C ALA A 298 -4.58 20.19 -12.45
N MET A 299 -4.18 19.04 -11.92
CA MET A 299 -4.89 17.77 -12.10
C MET A 299 -6.24 17.74 -11.37
N SER A 300 -6.33 18.27 -10.14
CA SER A 300 -7.61 18.30 -9.40
C SER A 300 -8.64 19.18 -10.10
N ARG A 301 -8.23 20.34 -10.62
CA ARG A 301 -9.10 21.20 -11.44
C ARG A 301 -9.55 20.50 -12.71
N SER A 302 -8.64 19.86 -13.43
CA SER A 302 -8.99 19.11 -14.64
C SER A 302 -9.96 17.94 -14.37
N ALA A 303 -9.77 17.20 -13.26
CA ALA A 303 -10.66 16.12 -12.87
C ALA A 303 -12.10 16.64 -12.67
N TRP A 304 -12.29 17.67 -11.83
CA TRP A 304 -13.62 18.25 -11.61
C TRP A 304 -14.19 18.95 -12.85
N PHE A 305 -13.33 19.55 -13.67
CA PHE A 305 -13.74 20.18 -14.92
C PHE A 305 -14.34 19.15 -15.88
N LYS A 306 -13.84 17.91 -15.92
CA LYS A 306 -14.45 16.82 -16.71
C LYS A 306 -15.89 16.50 -16.28
N CYS A 307 -16.25 16.66 -15.00
CA CYS A 307 -17.66 16.53 -14.57
C CYS A 307 -18.54 17.65 -15.14
N TRP A 308 -18.01 18.86 -15.27
CA TRP A 308 -18.70 19.98 -15.89
C TRP A 308 -18.85 19.84 -17.40
N VAL A 309 -17.86 19.24 -18.07
CA VAL A 309 -17.97 18.88 -19.50
C VAL A 309 -19.10 17.86 -19.73
N GLU A 310 -19.29 16.93 -18.79
CA GLU A 310 -20.39 15.95 -18.83
C GLU A 310 -21.77 16.61 -18.63
N ASP A 311 -21.89 17.48 -17.62
CA ASP A 311 -23.10 18.24 -17.30
C ASP A 311 -22.70 19.65 -16.82
N ASP A 312 -23.01 20.68 -17.62
CA ASP A 312 -22.60 22.06 -17.34
C ASP A 312 -23.31 22.69 -16.13
N THR A 313 -24.26 21.97 -15.53
CA THR A 313 -24.96 22.30 -14.29
C THR A 313 -24.45 21.54 -13.06
N PHE A 314 -23.45 20.66 -13.23
CA PHE A 314 -22.93 19.78 -12.18
C PHE A 314 -22.59 20.52 -10.88
N PHE A 315 -21.75 21.57 -10.95
CA PHE A 315 -21.29 22.27 -9.75
C PHE A 315 -22.46 22.87 -8.95
N ARG A 316 -23.41 23.54 -9.62
CA ARG A 316 -24.63 24.06 -9.01
C ARG A 316 -25.43 22.96 -8.33
N ARG A 317 -25.77 21.89 -9.05
CA ARG A 317 -26.60 20.79 -8.52
C ARG A 317 -25.92 20.07 -7.36
N PHE A 318 -24.59 19.94 -7.42
CA PHE A 318 -23.80 19.37 -6.33
C PHE A 318 -23.85 20.25 -5.09
N ASN A 319 -23.61 21.56 -5.22
CA ASN A 319 -23.66 22.49 -4.09
C ASN A 319 -25.06 22.58 -3.48
N GLU A 320 -26.12 22.62 -4.29
CA GLU A 320 -27.50 22.57 -3.82
C GLU A 320 -27.78 21.29 -3.01
N ALA A 321 -27.34 20.12 -3.50
CA ALA A 321 -27.47 18.86 -2.79
C ALA A 321 -26.61 18.81 -1.50
N TYR A 322 -25.40 19.35 -1.55
CA TYR A 322 -24.48 19.45 -0.42
C TYR A 322 -25.06 20.30 0.70
N TYR A 323 -25.57 21.49 0.40
CA TYR A 323 -26.22 22.38 1.37
C TYR A 323 -27.49 21.77 1.96
N ALA A 324 -28.32 21.13 1.12
CA ALA A 324 -29.55 20.48 1.58
C ALA A 324 -29.29 19.29 2.53
N ASN A 325 -28.11 18.65 2.45
CA ASN A 325 -27.72 17.51 3.28
C ASN A 325 -26.63 17.86 4.30
N PHE A 326 -26.35 19.15 4.52
CA PHE A 326 -25.21 19.58 5.31
C PHE A 326 -25.29 19.08 6.76
N SER A 327 -24.15 18.63 7.26
CA SER A 327 -23.89 18.31 8.68
C SER A 327 -22.43 18.58 8.98
N ASP A 328 -22.06 18.77 10.24
CA ASP A 328 -20.69 19.15 10.64
C ASP A 328 -19.61 18.16 10.17
N ASP A 329 -19.97 16.88 9.98
CA ASP A 329 -19.06 15.83 9.51
C ASP A 329 -18.98 15.70 7.98
N LEU A 330 -20.00 16.18 7.24
CA LEU A 330 -20.09 16.03 5.78
C LEU A 330 -18.89 16.62 5.01
N PRO A 331 -18.37 17.82 5.34
CA PRO A 331 -17.29 18.46 4.57
C PRO A 331 -16.00 17.63 4.48
N GLY A 332 -15.78 16.74 5.46
CA GLY A 332 -14.62 15.86 5.54
C GLY A 332 -14.89 14.40 5.20
N ASN A 333 -16.13 14.02 4.85
CA ASN A 333 -16.54 12.64 4.65
C ASN A 333 -16.60 12.29 3.16
N ILE A 334 -15.46 11.85 2.59
CA ILE A 334 -15.36 11.51 1.16
C ILE A 334 -16.41 10.46 0.72
N PRO A 335 -16.67 9.37 1.48
CA PRO A 335 -17.75 8.44 1.13
C PRO A 335 -19.11 9.12 0.94
N ALA A 336 -19.51 10.01 1.85
CA ALA A 336 -20.78 10.72 1.77
C ALA A 336 -20.81 11.72 0.59
N LEU A 337 -19.73 12.48 0.39
CA LEU A 337 -19.61 13.41 -0.73
C LEU A 337 -19.67 12.70 -2.09
N ARG A 338 -19.06 11.52 -2.21
CA ARG A 338 -19.15 10.69 -3.42
C ARG A 338 -20.56 10.19 -3.68
N VAL A 339 -21.32 9.83 -2.63
CA VAL A 339 -22.74 9.45 -2.77
C VAL A 339 -23.54 10.61 -3.36
N LEU A 340 -23.39 11.83 -2.83
CA LEU A 340 -24.02 13.03 -3.39
C LEU A 340 -23.63 13.25 -4.85
N GLY A 341 -22.33 13.11 -5.17
CA GLY A 341 -21.82 13.20 -6.54
C GLY A 341 -22.51 12.21 -7.49
N SER A 342 -22.65 10.95 -7.08
CA SER A 342 -23.31 9.91 -7.87
C SER A 342 -24.82 10.11 -8.04
N GLN A 343 -25.49 10.81 -7.12
CA GLN A 343 -26.91 11.16 -7.24
C GLN A 343 -27.11 12.31 -8.23
N VAL A 344 -26.20 13.29 -8.23
CA VAL A 344 -26.27 14.47 -9.11
C VAL A 344 -25.83 14.12 -10.53
N LEU A 345 -24.72 13.40 -10.66
CA LEU A 345 -24.11 13.03 -11.93
C LEU A 345 -23.83 11.52 -11.94
N PRO A 346 -24.79 10.67 -12.34
CA PRO A 346 -24.68 9.22 -12.21
C PRO A 346 -23.56 8.58 -13.04
N ARG A 347 -23.22 9.20 -14.18
CA ARG A 347 -22.18 8.72 -15.09
C ARG A 347 -21.27 9.85 -15.52
N VAL A 348 -19.99 9.54 -15.72
CA VAL A 348 -18.97 10.44 -16.27
C VAL A 348 -18.09 9.63 -17.22
N GLU A 349 -17.84 10.14 -18.43
CA GLU A 349 -17.03 9.45 -19.44
C GLU A 349 -17.50 8.01 -19.72
N GLY A 350 -18.82 7.81 -19.72
CA GLY A 350 -19.44 6.50 -19.94
C GLY A 350 -19.35 5.51 -18.76
N MET A 351 -18.81 5.90 -17.60
CA MET A 351 -18.66 5.03 -16.41
C MET A 351 -19.57 5.50 -15.27
N PRO A 352 -20.00 4.63 -14.35
CA PRO A 352 -20.62 5.06 -13.09
C PRO A 352 -19.72 6.04 -12.32
N PHE A 353 -20.28 7.09 -11.72
CA PHE A 353 -19.51 8.15 -11.04
C PHE A 353 -18.52 7.63 -10.02
N GLN A 354 -18.93 6.64 -9.22
CA GLN A 354 -18.09 6.05 -8.16
C GLN A 354 -16.82 5.41 -8.73
N GLU A 355 -16.97 4.69 -9.85
CA GLU A 355 -15.87 4.05 -10.56
C GLU A 355 -14.98 5.11 -11.23
N TRP A 356 -15.59 6.10 -11.88
CA TRP A 356 -14.87 7.21 -12.49
C TRP A 356 -14.03 7.97 -11.45
N TYR A 357 -14.59 8.30 -10.28
CA TYR A 357 -13.91 9.02 -9.20
C TYR A 357 -12.66 8.27 -8.72
N GLN A 358 -12.77 6.94 -8.55
CA GLN A 358 -11.65 6.09 -8.12
C GLN A 358 -10.54 5.93 -9.16
N ARG A 359 -10.78 6.35 -10.40
CA ARG A 359 -9.76 6.41 -11.43
C ARG A 359 -9.03 7.76 -11.44
N GLN A 360 -9.48 8.77 -10.70
CA GLN A 360 -8.85 10.09 -10.64
C GLN A 360 -7.88 10.15 -9.46
N TRP A 361 -6.60 9.81 -9.67
CA TRP A 361 -5.64 9.63 -8.57
C TRP A 361 -5.43 10.89 -7.72
N VAL A 362 -5.58 12.08 -8.30
CA VAL A 362 -5.50 13.36 -7.56
C VAL A 362 -6.65 13.55 -6.54
N LEU A 363 -7.74 12.80 -6.70
CA LEU A 363 -8.89 12.82 -5.78
C LEU A 363 -8.77 11.77 -4.66
N ASP A 364 -7.72 10.95 -4.65
CA ASP A 364 -7.38 10.09 -3.52
C ASP A 364 -6.68 10.92 -2.43
N THR A 365 -7.39 11.17 -1.34
CA THR A 365 -6.87 11.95 -0.20
C THR A 365 -6.28 11.07 0.90
N SER A 366 -6.06 9.78 0.63
CA SER A 366 -5.42 8.85 1.56
C SER A 366 -3.89 8.98 1.57
N ILE A 367 -3.29 8.64 2.70
CA ILE A 367 -1.84 8.55 2.88
C ILE A 367 -1.35 7.21 2.37
N ARG A 368 -0.38 7.23 1.44
CA ARG A 368 0.28 6.04 0.89
C ARG A 368 1.78 6.13 1.12
N VAL A 369 2.25 5.47 2.18
CA VAL A 369 3.63 5.57 2.67
C VAL A 369 4.64 5.03 1.65
N GLY A 370 5.80 5.68 1.55
CA GLY A 370 6.94 5.17 0.79
C GLY A 370 7.46 6.13 -0.28
N PRO A 371 8.49 5.70 -1.02
CA PRO A 371 9.06 6.49 -2.11
C PRO A 371 8.09 6.58 -3.29
N LYS A 372 8.10 7.71 -3.99
CA LYS A 372 7.20 8.08 -5.08
C LYS A 372 7.99 8.63 -6.26
N LEU A 373 7.54 8.31 -7.47
CA LEU A 373 8.11 8.85 -8.71
C LEU A 373 6.96 9.29 -9.59
N PHE A 374 6.75 10.59 -9.68
CA PHE A 374 5.78 11.19 -10.60
C PHE A 374 6.51 11.74 -11.82
N ILE A 375 6.00 11.48 -13.02
CA ILE A 375 6.59 11.99 -14.26
C ILE A 375 5.57 12.85 -14.99
N TRP A 376 5.80 14.15 -15.07
CA TRP A 376 5.05 15.02 -15.97
C TRP A 376 5.65 14.93 -17.38
N ASN A 377 4.92 14.33 -18.32
CA ASN A 377 5.38 14.17 -19.70
C ASN A 377 4.59 15.07 -20.66
N ILE A 378 5.27 16.04 -21.27
CA ILE A 378 4.65 16.96 -22.23
C ILE A 378 5.07 16.53 -23.64
N PRO A 379 4.14 16.01 -24.47
CA PRO A 379 4.45 15.69 -25.85
C PRO A 379 4.71 16.99 -26.62
N LEU A 380 5.86 17.06 -27.29
CA LEU A 380 6.22 18.08 -28.28
C LEU A 380 6.23 17.43 -29.67
N THR A 381 6.43 18.22 -30.72
CA THR A 381 6.37 17.72 -32.10
C THR A 381 7.37 16.60 -32.37
N GLN A 382 8.63 16.76 -31.95
CA GLN A 382 9.73 15.81 -32.17
C GLN A 382 10.47 15.41 -30.90
N ALA A 383 9.91 15.79 -29.75
CA ALA A 383 10.53 15.59 -28.46
C ALA A 383 9.45 15.34 -27.40
N ILE A 384 9.87 14.87 -26.23
CA ILE A 384 8.99 14.80 -25.06
C ILE A 384 9.71 15.45 -23.90
N ALA A 385 9.09 16.43 -23.25
CA ALA A 385 9.65 16.99 -22.03
C ALA A 385 9.24 16.11 -20.84
N LEU A 386 10.21 15.63 -20.07
CA LEU A 386 10.03 14.78 -18.90
C LEU A 386 10.47 15.56 -17.66
N VAL A 387 9.51 15.89 -16.79
CA VAL A 387 9.79 16.43 -15.44
C VAL A 387 9.55 15.30 -14.44
N ALA A 388 10.58 14.93 -13.68
CA ALA A 388 10.50 13.85 -12.70
C ALA A 388 10.48 14.43 -11.28
N GLU A 389 9.47 14.07 -10.49
CA GLU A 389 9.40 14.36 -9.05
C GLU A 389 9.66 13.08 -8.26
N HIS A 390 10.74 13.06 -7.49
CA HIS A 390 11.09 11.96 -6.59
C HIS A 390 11.02 12.43 -5.14
N PHE A 391 10.17 11.77 -4.36
CA PHE A 391 9.87 12.15 -2.99
C PHE A 391 9.47 10.95 -2.14
N TYR A 392 9.33 11.17 -0.84
CA TYR A 392 8.91 10.16 0.12
C TYR A 392 7.76 10.70 0.96
N THR A 393 6.67 9.93 1.06
CA THR A 393 5.55 10.21 1.96
C THR A 393 5.67 9.35 3.23
N ASN A 394 5.61 9.96 4.41
CA ASN A 394 5.64 9.25 5.70
C ASN A 394 4.24 8.80 6.17
N VAL A 395 4.14 8.26 7.39
CA VAL A 395 2.87 7.74 7.94
C VAL A 395 1.89 8.85 8.34
N GLU A 396 2.40 10.05 8.61
CA GLU A 396 1.61 11.26 8.89
C GLU A 396 1.11 11.95 7.61
N GLY A 397 1.59 11.53 6.43
CA GLY A 397 1.26 12.15 5.15
C GLY A 397 2.15 13.33 4.77
N ASP A 398 3.20 13.61 5.56
CA ASP A 398 4.21 14.61 5.21
C ASP A 398 5.15 14.08 4.12
N GLU A 399 5.63 14.99 3.28
CA GLU A 399 6.36 14.68 2.05
C GLU A 399 7.71 15.36 2.01
N THR A 400 8.75 14.61 1.66
CA THR A 400 10.13 15.14 1.59
C THR A 400 10.79 14.78 0.27
N PRO A 401 11.59 15.69 -0.33
CA PRO A 401 12.25 15.43 -1.60
C PRO A 401 13.31 14.35 -1.45
N ARG A 402 13.54 13.60 -2.54
CA ARG A 402 14.58 12.57 -2.62
C ARG A 402 15.44 12.80 -3.86
N GLY A 403 16.75 12.72 -3.68
CA GLY A 403 17.68 12.69 -4.80
C GLY A 403 17.72 11.32 -5.48
N GLY A 404 18.30 11.27 -6.67
CA GLY A 404 18.48 10.01 -7.39
C GLY A 404 18.90 10.23 -8.83
N GLN A 405 19.10 9.14 -9.55
CA GLN A 405 19.32 9.17 -10.98
C GLN A 405 18.30 8.22 -11.61
N ALA A 406 17.36 8.78 -12.37
CA ALA A 406 16.40 7.98 -13.12
C ALA A 406 16.97 7.62 -14.49
N ARG A 407 16.86 6.37 -14.91
CA ARG A 407 17.23 5.92 -16.24
C ARG A 407 16.00 5.92 -17.15
N THR A 408 16.11 6.51 -18.32
CA THR A 408 15.08 6.43 -19.35
C THR A 408 15.43 5.36 -20.38
N THR A 409 14.43 4.67 -20.90
CA THR A 409 14.56 3.76 -22.05
C THR A 409 13.41 4.04 -23.00
N TYR A 410 13.72 4.24 -24.27
CA TYR A 410 12.75 4.59 -25.31
C TYR A 410 12.54 3.39 -26.22
N TRP A 411 11.37 2.78 -26.11
CA TRP A 411 10.97 1.63 -26.90
C TRP A 411 10.22 2.11 -28.14
N SER A 412 10.64 1.68 -29.33
CA SER A 412 9.91 1.93 -30.58
C SER A 412 8.55 1.22 -30.61
N TYR A 413 7.76 1.45 -31.65
CA TYR A 413 6.43 0.85 -31.81
C TYR A 413 6.44 -0.70 -31.87
N ASP A 414 7.53 -1.29 -32.35
CA ASP A 414 7.80 -2.73 -32.34
C ASP A 414 8.54 -3.19 -31.07
N PHE A 415 8.58 -2.32 -30.05
CA PHE A 415 9.21 -2.54 -28.75
C PHE A 415 10.70 -2.90 -28.82
N ALA A 416 11.42 -2.39 -29.83
CA ALA A 416 12.87 -2.46 -29.88
C ALA A 416 13.52 -1.28 -29.12
N VAL A 417 14.66 -1.53 -28.48
CA VAL A 417 15.51 -0.46 -27.93
C VAL A 417 16.46 0.02 -29.03
N SER A 418 15.90 0.70 -30.02
CA SER A 418 16.63 1.19 -31.21
C SER A 418 16.64 2.72 -31.32
N LEU A 419 15.95 3.40 -30.41
CA LEU A 419 15.81 4.85 -30.41
C LEU A 419 16.90 5.49 -29.55
N PHE A 420 17.60 6.47 -30.13
CA PHE A 420 18.65 7.22 -29.45
C PHE A 420 18.18 8.66 -29.25
N ALA A 421 18.08 9.08 -27.99
CA ALA A 421 17.87 10.48 -27.65
C ALA A 421 19.22 11.21 -27.62
N GLU A 422 19.29 12.40 -28.22
CA GLU A 422 20.52 13.19 -28.31
C GLU A 422 21.01 13.67 -26.93
N GLU A 423 20.06 13.96 -26.04
CA GLU A 423 20.25 14.48 -24.69
C GLU A 423 20.62 13.38 -23.68
N GLY A 424 20.65 12.12 -24.12
CA GLY A 424 20.96 10.95 -23.30
C GLY A 424 19.75 10.34 -22.59
N ASN A 425 20.05 9.42 -21.66
CA ASN A 425 19.07 8.51 -21.07
C ASN A 425 19.01 8.59 -19.53
N LEU A 426 19.48 9.69 -18.94
CA LEU A 426 19.57 9.84 -17.49
C LEU A 426 18.96 11.18 -17.05
N ILE A 427 18.02 11.10 -16.10
CA ILE A 427 17.48 12.25 -15.39
C ILE A 427 18.19 12.34 -14.04
N THR A 428 18.97 13.38 -13.84
CA THR A 428 19.61 13.64 -12.53
C THR A 428 18.65 14.42 -11.65
N ILE A 429 18.34 13.88 -10.47
CA ILE A 429 17.42 14.46 -9.51
C ILE A 429 18.21 14.88 -8.26
N PRO A 430 18.32 16.19 -7.96
CA PRO A 430 19.06 16.67 -6.80
C PRO A 430 18.28 16.36 -5.51
N GLY A 431 18.98 15.94 -4.46
CA GLY A 431 18.38 15.69 -3.14
C GLY A 431 18.29 16.92 -2.24
N THR A 432 18.91 18.04 -2.63
CA THR A 432 18.99 19.29 -1.85
C THR A 432 18.99 20.50 -2.79
N GLY A 433 18.80 21.70 -2.25
CA GLY A 433 18.77 22.95 -3.02
C GLY A 433 17.37 23.33 -3.52
N GLU A 434 17.29 24.34 -4.38
CA GLU A 434 16.02 24.94 -4.83
C GLU A 434 15.16 24.00 -5.70
N ASN A 435 15.79 23.05 -6.38
CA ASN A 435 15.13 22.04 -7.22
C ASN A 435 15.09 20.65 -6.56
N ALA A 436 15.27 20.54 -5.24
CA ALA A 436 15.31 19.26 -4.56
C ALA A 436 14.08 18.39 -4.90
N GLY A 437 14.33 17.16 -5.35
CA GLY A 437 13.31 16.21 -5.80
C GLY A 437 12.93 16.33 -7.28
N GLU A 438 13.30 17.39 -8.00
CA GLU A 438 12.95 17.60 -9.41
C GLU A 438 14.12 17.33 -10.36
N GLY A 439 13.92 16.44 -11.33
CA GLY A 439 14.84 16.27 -12.46
C GLY A 439 14.15 16.54 -13.78
N PHE A 440 14.94 16.80 -14.82
CA PHE A 440 14.41 17.14 -16.13
C PHE A 440 15.21 16.51 -17.28
N LEU A 441 14.52 16.15 -18.36
CA LEU A 441 15.10 15.71 -19.62
C LEU A 441 14.13 16.00 -20.79
N ILE A 442 14.63 16.55 -21.90
CA ILE A 442 13.87 16.65 -23.17
C ILE A 442 14.56 15.77 -24.19
N PRO A 443 14.31 14.45 -24.22
CA PRO A 443 14.76 13.64 -25.34
C PRO A 443 14.13 14.11 -26.64
N THR A 444 14.98 14.38 -27.63
CA THR A 444 14.63 14.65 -29.02
C THR A 444 14.96 13.43 -29.87
N PHE A 445 14.07 13.11 -30.82
CA PHE A 445 14.23 11.96 -31.69
C PHE A 445 14.28 12.38 -33.15
N PHE A 446 15.37 12.05 -33.86
CA PHE A 446 15.53 12.34 -35.28
C PHE A 446 15.76 11.06 -36.08
N ASN A 447 15.33 11.07 -37.35
CA ASN A 447 15.54 9.97 -38.30
C ASN A 447 15.00 8.61 -37.84
N ILE A 448 13.99 8.59 -36.97
CA ILE A 448 13.38 7.36 -36.43
C ILE A 448 12.33 6.72 -37.36
N GLY A 449 12.26 7.18 -38.61
CA GLY A 449 11.37 6.62 -39.64
C GLY A 449 9.97 7.23 -39.72
N GLY A 450 9.64 8.26 -38.93
CA GLY A 450 8.34 8.96 -38.95
C GLY A 450 7.51 8.77 -37.67
N PRO A 451 6.24 9.24 -37.68
CA PRO A 451 5.33 9.10 -36.54
C PRO A 451 5.20 7.65 -36.07
N GLN A 452 5.25 7.44 -34.76
CA GLN A 452 5.16 6.11 -34.14
C GLN A 452 4.86 6.23 -32.65
N ASN A 453 4.36 5.16 -32.04
CA ASN A 453 4.24 5.12 -30.58
C ASN A 453 5.61 4.85 -29.98
N ILE A 454 6.09 5.75 -29.14
CA ILE A 454 7.28 5.54 -28.30
C ILE A 454 6.79 5.23 -26.90
N THR A 455 7.25 4.12 -26.31
CA THR A 455 7.02 3.89 -24.88
C THR A 455 8.23 4.41 -24.10
N VAL A 456 8.00 5.41 -23.27
CA VAL A 456 9.03 5.99 -22.38
C VAL A 456 9.00 5.23 -21.06
N GLN A 457 10.02 4.40 -20.85
CA GLN A 457 10.27 3.77 -19.56
C GLN A 457 11.14 4.69 -18.71
N VAL A 458 10.77 4.92 -17.44
CA VAL A 458 11.58 5.65 -16.46
C VAL A 458 11.77 4.80 -15.22
N ASP A 459 13.02 4.49 -14.88
CA ASP A 459 13.41 3.65 -13.76
C ASP A 459 14.22 4.41 -12.71
N LEU A 460 13.81 4.33 -11.45
CA LEU A 460 14.55 4.84 -10.30
C LEU A 460 14.44 3.85 -9.15
N GLY A 461 15.50 3.08 -8.91
CA GLY A 461 15.48 2.01 -7.90
C GLY A 461 14.44 0.94 -8.27
N SER A 462 13.41 0.77 -7.45
CA SER A 462 12.27 -0.12 -7.74
C SER A 462 11.08 0.58 -8.40
N LEU A 463 11.14 1.91 -8.55
CA LEU A 463 10.07 2.69 -9.13
C LEU A 463 10.21 2.65 -10.65
N ARG A 464 9.17 2.17 -11.33
CA ARG A 464 9.08 2.16 -12.80
C ARG A 464 7.85 2.91 -13.28
N ARG A 465 8.00 3.71 -14.33
CA ARG A 465 6.90 4.28 -15.13
C ARG A 465 7.05 3.84 -16.58
N MET A 466 5.92 3.56 -17.22
CA MET A 466 5.82 3.26 -18.65
C MET A 466 4.80 4.23 -19.23
N LEU A 467 5.26 5.20 -20.01
CA LEU A 467 4.43 6.30 -20.51
C LEU A 467 4.36 6.23 -22.04
N PRO A 468 3.18 6.09 -22.64
CA PRO A 468 3.04 6.19 -24.09
C PRO A 468 3.30 7.63 -24.56
N PHE A 469 4.02 7.76 -25.67
CA PHE A 469 4.32 9.01 -26.33
C PHE A 469 3.97 8.88 -27.82
N PRO A 470 2.85 9.48 -28.28
CA PRO A 470 2.45 9.48 -29.68
C PRO A 470 3.32 10.46 -30.48
N TYR A 471 4.56 10.04 -30.77
CA TYR A 471 5.56 10.88 -31.42
C TYR A 471 5.08 11.34 -32.81
N GLY A 472 5.25 12.63 -33.09
CA GLY A 472 4.91 13.24 -34.37
C GLY A 472 3.42 13.45 -34.63
N GLN A 473 2.55 13.22 -33.63
CA GLN A 473 1.10 13.36 -33.82
C GLN A 473 0.50 14.64 -33.27
N ARG A 474 1.08 15.25 -32.24
CA ARG A 474 0.51 16.47 -31.64
C ARG A 474 0.68 17.66 -32.58
N GLY A 475 -0.43 18.33 -32.89
CA GLY A 475 -0.44 19.62 -33.58
C GLY A 475 -0.46 20.81 -32.62
N PHE A 476 0.15 21.91 -33.04
CA PHE A 476 0.14 23.23 -32.40
C PHE A 476 -0.47 24.32 -33.30
N GLU A 477 -0.59 24.07 -34.61
CA GLU A 477 -1.18 25.02 -35.57
C GLU A 477 -2.65 24.70 -35.93
N SER A 478 -3.36 25.69 -36.47
CA SER A 478 -4.80 25.61 -36.77
C SER A 478 -5.20 24.61 -37.86
N ASN A 479 -4.24 23.99 -38.55
CA ASN A 479 -4.43 22.97 -39.58
C ASN A 479 -3.84 21.61 -39.16
N GLU A 480 -3.25 21.52 -37.96
CA GLU A 480 -2.67 20.28 -37.45
C GLU A 480 -3.66 19.52 -36.55
N ASN A 481 -3.24 18.33 -36.10
CA ASN A 481 -4.05 17.47 -35.25
C ASN A 481 -4.36 18.13 -33.92
N ASN A 482 -5.64 18.21 -33.58
CA ASN A 482 -6.08 18.66 -32.26
C ASN A 482 -6.61 17.50 -31.40
N LEU A 483 -6.79 16.32 -31.98
CA LEU A 483 -7.06 15.07 -31.28
C LEU A 483 -6.07 14.02 -31.79
N TYR A 484 -5.38 13.34 -30.87
CA TYR A 484 -4.37 12.37 -31.24
C TYR A 484 -4.16 11.34 -30.15
N GLY A 485 -3.48 10.24 -30.47
CA GLY A 485 -3.29 9.20 -29.48
C GLY A 485 -2.38 8.07 -29.88
N SER A 486 -2.17 7.16 -28.92
CA SER A 486 -1.53 5.88 -29.14
C SER A 486 -2.50 4.73 -28.91
N ILE A 487 -2.37 3.71 -29.73
CA ILE A 487 -2.95 2.39 -29.47
C ILE A 487 -1.86 1.53 -28.86
N ILE A 488 -2.00 1.26 -27.58
CA ILE A 488 -1.04 0.48 -26.81
C ILE A 488 -1.15 -0.98 -27.27
N ASP A 489 -0.01 -1.56 -27.63
CA ASP A 489 0.15 -2.95 -28.05
C ASP A 489 -0.64 -3.35 -29.31
N ALA A 490 -0.91 -2.40 -30.20
CA ALA A 490 -1.26 -2.65 -31.60
C ALA A 490 -0.65 -1.61 -32.52
N ASN A 491 -0.18 -2.06 -33.68
CA ASN A 491 0.56 -1.22 -34.62
C ASN A 491 -0.26 -0.72 -35.81
N GLN A 492 -1.42 -1.32 -36.06
CA GLN A 492 -2.29 -1.03 -37.20
C GLN A 492 -3.76 -1.14 -36.80
N GLY A 493 -4.64 -0.53 -37.58
CA GLY A 493 -6.09 -0.53 -37.40
C GLY A 493 -6.70 0.79 -37.85
N THR A 494 -7.93 1.06 -37.43
CA THR A 494 -8.62 2.32 -37.74
C THR A 494 -9.24 2.94 -36.50
N ILE A 495 -9.45 4.26 -36.55
CA ILE A 495 -10.10 5.04 -35.50
C ILE A 495 -11.32 5.74 -36.07
N ASP A 496 -12.43 5.59 -35.37
CA ASP A 496 -13.64 6.38 -35.55
C ASP A 496 -13.86 7.25 -34.32
N VAL A 497 -14.19 8.53 -34.56
CA VAL A 497 -14.51 9.49 -33.49
C VAL A 497 -15.89 10.06 -33.74
N GLN A 498 -16.77 9.92 -32.75
CA GLN A 498 -18.06 10.59 -32.71
C GLN A 498 -17.97 11.81 -31.80
N GLY A 499 -18.51 12.95 -32.25
CA GLY A 499 -18.37 14.26 -31.60
C GLY A 499 -17.49 15.22 -32.41
N GLY A 500 -17.71 16.53 -32.25
CA GLY A 500 -17.09 17.54 -33.11
C GLY A 500 -17.46 17.36 -34.59
N ALA A 501 -16.48 17.51 -35.49
CA ALA A 501 -16.61 17.16 -36.91
C ALA A 501 -16.54 15.64 -37.17
N GLY A 502 -16.19 14.84 -36.15
CA GLY A 502 -15.95 13.41 -36.25
C GLY A 502 -14.67 13.05 -37.03
N LEU A 503 -14.23 11.81 -36.87
CA LEU A 503 -13.24 11.15 -37.72
C LEU A 503 -13.83 9.81 -38.15
N THR A 504 -13.57 9.40 -39.38
CA THR A 504 -14.06 8.11 -39.90
C THR A 504 -12.91 7.38 -40.56
N GLU A 505 -12.70 6.14 -40.14
CA GLU A 505 -11.64 5.25 -40.65
C GLU A 505 -10.23 5.89 -40.63
N GLU A 506 -9.92 6.71 -39.62
CA GLU A 506 -8.60 7.34 -39.50
C GLU A 506 -7.53 6.24 -39.28
N PRO A 507 -6.50 6.13 -40.13
CA PRO A 507 -5.56 5.02 -40.06
C PRO A 507 -4.67 5.08 -38.81
N VAL A 508 -4.58 3.96 -38.10
CA VAL A 508 -3.54 3.73 -37.10
C VAL A 508 -2.33 3.15 -37.80
N THR A 509 -1.18 3.80 -37.66
CA THR A 509 0.10 3.32 -38.23
C THR A 509 1.19 3.41 -37.18
N ARG A 510 1.94 2.33 -36.97
CA ARG A 510 2.97 2.22 -35.91
C ARG A 510 2.43 2.58 -34.53
N GLY A 511 1.17 2.22 -34.29
CA GLY A 511 0.48 2.38 -33.01
C GLY A 511 0.09 3.81 -32.65
N VAL A 512 0.12 4.74 -33.61
CA VAL A 512 -0.33 6.13 -33.41
C VAL A 512 -1.33 6.56 -34.46
N TRP A 513 -2.09 7.59 -34.11
CA TRP A 513 -3.06 8.26 -34.97
C TRP A 513 -3.20 9.71 -34.53
N GLY A 514 -3.73 10.54 -35.42
CA GLY A 514 -4.04 11.93 -35.14
C GLY A 514 -4.94 12.51 -36.21
N GLY A 515 -5.87 13.35 -35.80
CA GLY A 515 -6.79 14.01 -36.69
C GLY A 515 -7.29 15.32 -36.11
N ARG A 516 -8.13 15.99 -36.89
CA ARG A 516 -8.69 17.28 -36.53
C ARG A 516 -10.20 17.25 -36.53
N ILE A 517 -10.80 17.52 -35.37
CA ILE A 517 -12.27 17.46 -35.18
C ILE A 517 -12.93 18.83 -34.99
N THR A 518 -12.17 19.92 -34.99
CA THR A 518 -12.70 21.30 -34.95
C THR A 518 -11.87 22.21 -35.86
N SER A 519 -12.45 23.31 -36.34
CA SER A 519 -11.73 24.27 -37.20
C SER A 519 -10.71 25.10 -36.41
N GLY A 520 -11.00 25.45 -35.16
CA GLY A 520 -10.07 26.09 -34.22
C GLY A 520 -9.58 25.13 -33.13
N ASP A 521 -9.09 25.67 -32.02
CA ASP A 521 -8.74 24.89 -30.83
C ASP A 521 -9.93 24.03 -30.39
N LEU A 522 -9.63 22.90 -29.75
CA LEU A 522 -10.69 22.12 -29.12
C LEU A 522 -11.45 22.99 -28.12
N THR A 523 -12.73 22.67 -27.93
CA THR A 523 -13.55 23.27 -26.87
C THR A 523 -14.17 22.15 -26.05
N PRO A 524 -14.57 22.44 -24.79
CA PRO A 524 -15.24 21.50 -23.91
C PRO A 524 -16.35 20.71 -24.62
N GLN A 525 -16.17 19.40 -24.77
CA GLN A 525 -17.15 18.50 -25.37
C GLN A 525 -16.86 17.04 -25.02
N GLN A 526 -17.88 16.19 -25.17
CA GLN A 526 -17.74 14.75 -25.06
C GLN A 526 -17.43 14.13 -26.43
N LEU A 527 -16.50 13.18 -26.46
CA LEU A 527 -16.14 12.40 -27.64
C LEU A 527 -16.28 10.91 -27.35
N THR A 528 -16.67 10.14 -28.35
CA THR A 528 -16.61 8.67 -28.32
C THR A 528 -15.58 8.23 -29.35
N VAL A 529 -14.48 7.65 -28.88
CA VAL A 529 -13.38 7.14 -29.71
C VAL A 529 -13.47 5.62 -29.78
N THR A 530 -13.53 5.07 -30.98
CA THR A 530 -13.57 3.64 -31.24
C THR A 530 -12.36 3.25 -32.07
N PHE A 531 -11.56 2.33 -31.54
CA PHE A 531 -10.49 1.67 -32.28
C PHE A 531 -11.00 0.33 -32.83
N THR A 532 -10.66 0.02 -34.08
CA THR A 532 -10.92 -1.27 -34.72
C THR A 532 -9.59 -1.91 -35.14
N ASN A 533 -9.32 -3.13 -34.68
CA ASN A 533 -8.10 -3.85 -35.04
C ASN A 533 -8.23 -4.61 -36.38
N ALA A 534 -7.16 -5.29 -36.80
CA ALA A 534 -7.13 -6.05 -38.06
C ALA A 534 -8.09 -7.25 -38.08
N GLU A 535 -8.48 -7.75 -36.90
CA GLU A 535 -9.47 -8.81 -36.70
C GLU A 535 -10.92 -8.30 -36.59
N GLU A 536 -11.18 -7.02 -36.94
CA GLU A 536 -12.48 -6.35 -36.84
C GLU A 536 -13.04 -6.27 -35.40
N GLN A 537 -12.19 -6.43 -34.39
CA GLN A 537 -12.57 -6.28 -32.98
C GLN A 537 -12.46 -4.80 -32.56
N THR A 538 -13.42 -4.32 -31.78
CA THR A 538 -13.52 -2.91 -31.42
C THR A 538 -13.26 -2.64 -29.94
N ILE A 539 -12.66 -1.48 -29.64
CA ILE A 539 -12.52 -0.94 -28.29
C ILE A 539 -13.00 0.51 -28.32
N THR A 540 -14.03 0.80 -27.53
CA THR A 540 -14.67 2.11 -27.48
C THR A 540 -14.46 2.78 -26.13
N ARG A 541 -14.19 4.09 -26.15
CA ARG A 541 -14.05 4.92 -24.96
C ARG A 541 -14.76 6.26 -25.14
N VAL A 542 -15.57 6.63 -24.15
CA VAL A 542 -16.11 7.99 -24.02
C VAL A 542 -15.13 8.84 -23.21
N MET A 543 -14.91 10.09 -23.62
CA MET A 543 -13.97 10.99 -22.96
C MET A 543 -14.47 12.43 -22.98
N ASN A 544 -14.17 13.16 -21.91
CA ASN A 544 -14.48 14.58 -21.79
C ASN A 544 -13.22 15.39 -22.08
N VAL A 545 -13.20 16.05 -23.23
CA VAL A 545 -12.07 16.85 -23.72
C VAL A 545 -12.32 18.34 -23.53
N ALA A 546 -11.27 19.15 -23.66
CA ALA A 546 -11.33 20.60 -23.50
C ALA A 546 -10.34 21.30 -24.43
N TRP A 547 -10.02 22.57 -24.15
CA TRP A 547 -9.12 23.42 -24.93
C TRP A 547 -7.72 22.86 -25.22
N ASP A 548 -7.00 23.52 -26.15
CA ASP A 548 -5.71 23.10 -26.73
C ASP A 548 -5.92 21.93 -27.69
N SER A 549 -5.39 20.78 -27.32
CA SER A 549 -5.43 19.52 -28.02
C SER A 549 -5.70 18.43 -26.98
N TYR A 550 -6.03 17.21 -27.39
CA TYR A 550 -6.27 16.14 -26.43
C TYR A 550 -5.55 14.86 -26.84
N VAL A 551 -4.77 14.29 -25.91
CA VAL A 551 -4.14 12.99 -26.09
C VAL A 551 -5.00 11.87 -25.52
N THR A 552 -5.17 10.80 -26.27
CA THR A 552 -5.93 9.63 -25.85
C THR A 552 -5.14 8.32 -26.01
N PHE A 553 -5.43 7.36 -25.14
CA PHE A 553 -4.82 6.05 -25.15
C PHE A 553 -5.90 4.96 -25.08
N LEU A 554 -5.79 4.00 -25.98
CA LEU A 554 -6.59 2.77 -25.99
C LEU A 554 -5.63 1.58 -26.04
N HIS A 555 -6.03 0.44 -25.46
CA HIS A 555 -5.35 -0.82 -25.71
C HIS A 555 -5.90 -1.42 -27.00
N GLY A 556 -5.06 -2.02 -27.84
CA GLY A 556 -5.49 -2.53 -29.14
C GLY A 556 -5.07 -3.95 -29.48
N SER A 557 -4.39 -4.68 -28.58
CA SER A 557 -4.01 -6.05 -28.88
C SER A 557 -5.23 -6.94 -29.10
N GLN A 558 -4.97 -8.11 -29.67
CA GLN A 558 -5.98 -9.14 -29.90
C GLN A 558 -6.82 -9.36 -28.63
N GLN A 559 -8.13 -9.23 -28.78
CA GLN A 559 -9.07 -9.53 -27.72
C GLN A 559 -9.32 -11.03 -27.71
N VAL A 560 -9.22 -11.63 -26.53
CA VAL A 560 -9.52 -13.04 -26.31
C VAL A 560 -10.52 -13.18 -25.19
N SER A 561 -11.24 -14.31 -25.20
CA SER A 561 -12.15 -14.69 -24.13
C SER A 561 -11.64 -15.95 -23.45
N LEU A 562 -11.51 -15.89 -22.13
CA LEU A 562 -11.11 -17.00 -21.28
C LEU A 562 -12.21 -17.28 -20.27
N THR A 563 -12.34 -18.55 -19.86
CA THR A 563 -13.36 -18.94 -18.89
C THR A 563 -12.74 -19.55 -17.64
N ARG A 564 -13.32 -19.24 -16.48
CA ARG A 564 -12.93 -19.83 -15.19
C ARG A 564 -14.14 -20.03 -14.31
N GLN A 565 -14.22 -21.17 -13.64
CA GLN A 565 -15.21 -21.44 -12.60
C GLN A 565 -14.61 -21.18 -11.22
N PHE A 566 -15.36 -20.50 -10.36
CA PHE A 566 -15.05 -20.34 -8.93
C PHE A 566 -16.16 -20.98 -8.10
N SER A 567 -15.86 -22.06 -7.38
CA SER A 567 -16.88 -22.75 -6.59
C SER A 567 -17.13 -22.10 -5.24
N ALA A 568 -18.39 -22.02 -4.82
CA ALA A 568 -18.79 -21.63 -3.47
C ALA A 568 -18.71 -22.77 -2.45
N ALA A 569 -18.39 -23.99 -2.86
CA ALA A 569 -18.18 -25.11 -1.94
C ALA A 569 -17.03 -24.80 -0.96
N GLY A 570 -17.08 -25.41 0.23
CA GLY A 570 -16.08 -25.20 1.27
C GLY A 570 -16.22 -23.83 1.93
N SER A 571 -15.17 -23.01 1.84
CA SER A 571 -15.15 -21.63 2.35
C SER A 571 -15.72 -20.60 1.37
N GLY A 572 -15.82 -20.96 0.08
CA GLY A 572 -16.11 -20.03 -1.01
C GLY A 572 -15.04 -18.97 -1.24
N LEU A 573 -13.88 -19.07 -0.57
CA LEU A 573 -12.79 -18.11 -0.67
C LEU A 573 -11.79 -18.54 -1.75
N HIS A 574 -11.36 -17.60 -2.58
CA HIS A 574 -10.39 -17.81 -3.65
C HIS A 574 -9.36 -16.67 -3.68
N LEU A 575 -8.09 -17.01 -3.88
CA LEU A 575 -7.06 -16.03 -4.22
C LEU A 575 -6.92 -16.04 -5.75
N ILE A 576 -7.38 -14.99 -6.40
CA ILE A 576 -7.55 -14.92 -7.85
C ILE A 576 -6.62 -13.88 -8.48
N SER A 577 -6.41 -14.01 -9.78
CA SER A 577 -5.77 -13.00 -10.63
C SER A 577 -6.45 -12.95 -12.00
N PHE A 578 -6.03 -12.01 -12.85
CA PHE A 578 -6.55 -11.86 -14.20
C PHE A 578 -5.38 -11.94 -15.19
N PRO A 579 -5.32 -12.99 -16.05
CA PRO A 579 -4.18 -13.21 -16.96
C PRO A 579 -4.19 -12.31 -18.20
N LEU A 580 -5.20 -11.46 -18.33
CA LEU A 580 -5.35 -10.48 -19.42
C LEU A 580 -6.04 -9.23 -18.87
N ARG A 581 -5.95 -8.11 -19.59
CA ARG A 581 -6.56 -6.85 -19.21
C ARG A 581 -8.04 -6.84 -19.59
N PRO A 582 -8.99 -6.81 -18.64
CA PRO A 582 -10.41 -6.82 -18.96
C PRO A 582 -10.84 -5.63 -19.82
N LEU A 583 -11.78 -5.84 -20.76
CA LEU A 583 -12.38 -4.74 -21.56
C LEU A 583 -13.20 -3.78 -20.67
N THR A 584 -13.93 -4.35 -19.71
CA THR A 584 -14.64 -3.60 -18.66
C THR A 584 -13.89 -3.77 -17.35
N GLN A 585 -13.71 -2.69 -16.60
CA GLN A 585 -13.16 -2.77 -15.24
C GLN A 585 -14.26 -2.83 -14.18
N ASN A 586 -15.54 -2.87 -14.60
CA ASN A 586 -16.67 -3.05 -13.72
C ASN A 586 -16.67 -4.50 -13.19
N LEU A 587 -16.13 -4.68 -11.98
CA LEU A 587 -15.99 -5.99 -11.35
C LEU A 587 -17.34 -6.73 -11.14
N PRO A 588 -18.44 -6.08 -10.70
CA PRO A 588 -19.76 -6.70 -10.66
C PRO A 588 -20.21 -7.28 -11.99
N GLU A 589 -20.08 -6.51 -13.07
CA GLU A 589 -20.40 -6.96 -14.44
C GLU A 589 -19.48 -8.12 -14.86
N LEU A 590 -18.18 -7.98 -14.63
CA LEU A 590 -17.16 -8.95 -15.02
C LEU A 590 -17.38 -10.32 -14.35
N LEU A 591 -17.72 -10.32 -13.06
CA LEU A 591 -17.92 -11.55 -12.28
C LEU A 591 -19.37 -12.04 -12.29
N GLY A 592 -20.31 -11.26 -12.84
CA GLY A 592 -21.74 -11.58 -12.81
C GLY A 592 -22.31 -11.62 -11.39
N VAL A 593 -21.80 -10.77 -10.49
CA VAL A 593 -22.22 -10.69 -9.08
C VAL A 593 -22.80 -9.31 -8.82
N PRO A 594 -23.98 -9.19 -8.17
CA PRO A 594 -24.53 -7.89 -7.77
C PRO A 594 -23.53 -7.08 -6.93
N GLU A 595 -23.47 -5.77 -7.16
CA GLU A 595 -22.51 -4.87 -6.49
C GLU A 595 -22.58 -4.96 -4.95
N ASP A 596 -23.79 -5.09 -4.40
CA ASP A 596 -24.06 -5.20 -2.96
C ASP A 596 -23.68 -6.56 -2.35
N GLN A 597 -23.38 -7.56 -3.19
CA GLN A 597 -22.97 -8.90 -2.78
C GLN A 597 -21.50 -9.19 -3.10
N LEU A 598 -20.83 -8.31 -3.85
CA LEU A 598 -19.48 -8.54 -4.32
C LEU A 598 -18.45 -8.32 -3.20
N LEU A 599 -17.77 -9.41 -2.81
CA LEU A 599 -16.73 -9.39 -1.80
C LEU A 599 -15.36 -9.65 -2.42
N ILE A 600 -14.62 -8.56 -2.64
CA ILE A 600 -13.22 -8.59 -3.08
C ILE A 600 -12.35 -7.84 -2.09
N ALA A 601 -11.15 -8.36 -1.84
CA ALA A 601 -10.13 -7.67 -1.03
C ALA A 601 -8.76 -7.71 -1.70
N ARG A 602 -7.96 -6.66 -1.50
CA ARG A 602 -6.56 -6.63 -1.95
C ARG A 602 -5.67 -6.06 -0.86
N TRP A 603 -4.52 -6.68 -0.69
CA TRP A 603 -3.48 -6.20 0.21
C TRP A 603 -2.67 -5.07 -0.41
N ASP A 604 -2.51 -3.96 0.32
CA ASP A 604 -1.52 -2.93 0.00
C ASP A 604 -0.41 -2.92 1.06
N PRO A 605 0.83 -3.37 0.75
CA PRO A 605 1.91 -3.41 1.74
C PRO A 605 2.26 -2.04 2.33
N GLN A 606 1.90 -0.95 1.65
CA GLN A 606 2.14 0.42 2.08
C GLN A 606 0.98 1.05 2.87
N ALA A 607 -0.16 0.35 3.03
CA ALA A 607 -1.22 0.84 3.89
C ALA A 607 -0.76 0.86 5.37
N PRO A 608 -1.18 1.88 6.15
CA PRO A 608 -0.84 1.96 7.57
C PRO A 608 -1.56 0.88 8.39
N GLY A 609 -1.03 0.58 9.57
CA GLY A 609 -1.63 -0.39 10.51
C GLY A 609 -1.36 -1.86 10.18
N ALA A 610 -1.96 -2.75 10.99
CA ALA A 610 -1.78 -4.20 10.87
C ALA A 610 -2.71 -4.83 9.81
N ASN A 611 -3.94 -4.32 9.67
CA ASN A 611 -4.84 -4.72 8.59
C ASN A 611 -4.63 -3.82 7.38
N LYS A 612 -4.04 -4.39 6.33
CA LYS A 612 -3.70 -3.68 5.09
C LYS A 612 -4.57 -4.09 3.90
N TYR A 613 -5.73 -4.68 4.15
CA TYR A 613 -6.69 -5.03 3.10
C TYR A 613 -7.60 -3.87 2.75
N THR A 614 -7.60 -3.51 1.48
CA THR A 614 -8.62 -2.66 0.87
C THR A 614 -9.73 -3.53 0.30
N LEU A 615 -10.98 -3.20 0.58
CA LEU A 615 -12.17 -3.95 0.16
C LEU A 615 -12.87 -3.27 -1.02
N TYR A 616 -13.45 -4.05 -1.93
CA TYR A 616 -14.35 -3.52 -2.97
C TYR A 616 -15.50 -2.70 -2.32
N PRO A 617 -15.94 -1.59 -2.94
CA PRO A 617 -15.54 -1.03 -4.24
C PRO A 617 -14.22 -0.26 -4.24
N ARG A 618 -13.44 -0.25 -3.15
CA ARG A 618 -12.27 0.62 -2.96
C ARG A 618 -10.95 0.03 -3.45
N THR A 619 -10.96 -1.17 -4.01
CA THR A 619 -9.76 -1.82 -4.56
C THR A 619 -9.24 -1.11 -5.80
N ASP A 620 -7.91 -1.15 -6.02
CA ASP A 620 -7.32 -0.68 -7.27
C ASP A 620 -7.93 -1.41 -8.49
N PRO A 621 -7.91 -0.79 -9.69
CA PRO A 621 -8.35 -1.44 -10.93
C PRO A 621 -7.65 -2.76 -11.21
N VAL A 622 -8.36 -3.65 -11.90
CA VAL A 622 -7.89 -4.98 -12.27
C VAL A 622 -6.94 -4.88 -13.47
N ILE A 623 -5.68 -5.21 -13.20
CA ILE A 623 -4.65 -5.32 -14.23
C ILE A 623 -3.90 -6.66 -14.08
N PRO A 624 -3.33 -7.18 -15.19
CA PRO A 624 -2.42 -8.32 -15.14
C PRO A 624 -1.26 -8.11 -14.15
N GLY A 625 -0.77 -9.21 -13.59
CA GLY A 625 0.30 -9.17 -12.58
C GLY A 625 -0.14 -8.93 -11.14
N ARG A 626 -1.42 -8.58 -10.89
CA ARG A 626 -1.99 -8.40 -9.55
C ARG A 626 -2.93 -9.54 -9.16
N ALA A 627 -3.03 -9.77 -7.85
CA ALA A 627 -4.00 -10.70 -7.28
C ALA A 627 -4.96 -10.03 -6.28
N TYR A 628 -6.10 -10.71 -6.08
CA TYR A 628 -7.25 -10.28 -5.29
C TYR A 628 -7.84 -11.48 -4.55
N TRP A 629 -8.34 -11.27 -3.34
CA TRP A 629 -9.27 -12.22 -2.73
C TRP A 629 -10.64 -12.03 -3.33
N LEU A 630 -11.32 -13.14 -3.60
CA LEU A 630 -12.73 -13.21 -3.97
C LEU A 630 -13.42 -14.16 -3.01
N ARG A 631 -14.54 -13.73 -2.41
CA ARG A 631 -15.45 -14.64 -1.69
C ARG A 631 -16.73 -14.82 -2.49
N THR A 632 -17.11 -16.07 -2.72
CA THR A 632 -18.31 -16.46 -3.46
C THR A 632 -19.28 -17.19 -2.54
N PHE A 633 -20.58 -16.94 -2.71
CA PHE A 633 -21.67 -17.63 -1.99
C PHE A 633 -22.50 -18.55 -2.90
N SER A 634 -22.28 -18.43 -4.21
CA SER A 634 -22.74 -19.34 -5.26
C SER A 634 -21.60 -19.56 -6.25
N ASP A 635 -21.64 -20.65 -7.01
CA ASP A 635 -20.65 -20.89 -8.05
C ASP A 635 -20.68 -19.73 -9.08
N ILE A 636 -19.51 -19.21 -9.45
CA ILE A 636 -19.33 -18.14 -10.43
C ILE A 636 -18.67 -18.69 -11.69
N SER A 637 -19.28 -18.41 -12.84
CA SER A 637 -18.69 -18.65 -14.16
C SER A 637 -18.16 -17.34 -14.74
N LEU A 638 -16.88 -17.05 -14.54
CA LEU A 638 -16.22 -15.89 -15.13
C LEU A 638 -15.99 -16.11 -16.63
N ASN A 639 -16.56 -15.25 -17.46
CA ASN A 639 -16.25 -15.12 -18.88
C ASN A 639 -15.43 -13.83 -19.07
N LEU A 640 -14.11 -13.97 -19.01
CA LEU A 640 -13.18 -12.85 -19.07
C LEU A 640 -12.84 -12.53 -20.53
N SER A 641 -13.42 -11.45 -21.06
CA SER A 641 -13.03 -10.87 -22.35
C SER A 641 -12.08 -9.71 -22.14
N GLY A 642 -10.98 -9.67 -22.90
CA GLY A 642 -9.99 -8.60 -22.77
C GLY A 642 -8.75 -8.78 -23.62
N VAL A 643 -7.82 -7.85 -23.42
CA VAL A 643 -6.62 -7.67 -24.22
C VAL A 643 -5.45 -8.42 -23.58
N LEU A 644 -4.72 -9.20 -24.37
CA LEU A 644 -3.53 -9.91 -23.89
C LEU A 644 -2.35 -8.97 -23.66
N GLU A 645 -1.58 -9.27 -22.62
CA GLU A 645 -0.27 -8.69 -22.47
C GLU A 645 0.68 -9.34 -23.49
N PRO A 646 1.48 -8.56 -24.23
CA PRO A 646 2.40 -9.09 -25.24
C PRO A 646 3.29 -10.23 -24.71
N GLU A 647 3.29 -11.34 -25.43
CA GLU A 647 4.02 -12.56 -25.05
C GLU A 647 5.49 -12.54 -25.48
N ASP A 648 5.83 -11.76 -26.51
CA ASP A 648 7.17 -11.62 -27.11
C ASP A 648 8.16 -10.77 -26.29
N ARG A 649 7.71 -10.18 -25.19
CA ARG A 649 8.51 -9.30 -24.33
C ARG A 649 8.28 -9.59 -22.84
N PRO A 650 9.21 -9.18 -21.96
CA PRO A 650 9.03 -9.36 -20.52
C PRO A 650 7.88 -8.52 -19.96
N PHE A 651 7.12 -9.08 -19.03
CA PHE A 651 6.14 -8.34 -18.24
C PHE A 651 6.69 -8.06 -16.85
N VAL A 652 6.52 -6.84 -16.32
CA VAL A 652 7.16 -6.43 -15.06
C VAL A 652 6.13 -6.00 -14.02
N VAL A 653 6.24 -6.57 -12.83
CA VAL A 653 5.43 -6.24 -11.65
C VAL A 653 6.32 -5.58 -10.60
N PRO A 654 6.10 -4.30 -10.26
CA PRO A 654 6.79 -3.67 -9.14
C PRO A 654 6.36 -4.29 -7.80
N LEU A 655 7.33 -4.72 -7.00
CA LEU A 655 7.17 -5.25 -5.65
C LEU A 655 7.58 -4.19 -4.63
N LYS A 656 6.65 -3.87 -3.74
CA LYS A 656 6.91 -3.01 -2.58
C LYS A 656 7.51 -3.85 -1.45
N ILE A 657 8.28 -3.26 -0.53
CA ILE A 657 8.80 -3.96 0.65
C ILE A 657 7.66 -4.68 1.41
N GLY A 658 7.91 -5.90 1.88
CA GLY A 658 6.93 -6.74 2.56
C GLY A 658 6.12 -7.63 1.61
N TRP A 659 4.93 -8.03 2.03
CA TRP A 659 4.07 -8.95 1.28
C TRP A 659 3.34 -8.27 0.13
N ASN A 660 3.38 -8.88 -1.05
CA ASN A 660 2.67 -8.43 -2.25
C ASN A 660 1.75 -9.55 -2.76
N MET A 661 0.54 -9.17 -3.20
CA MET A 661 -0.39 -10.05 -3.92
C MET A 661 -0.15 -9.91 -5.42
N ILE A 662 0.37 -10.98 -6.04
CA ILE A 662 0.77 -11.03 -7.45
C ILE A 662 -0.02 -12.11 -8.20
N GLY A 663 -0.19 -11.92 -9.51
CA GLY A 663 -0.83 -12.88 -10.41
C GLY A 663 0.02 -13.16 -11.63
N SER A 664 -0.25 -14.25 -12.35
CA SER A 664 0.39 -14.48 -13.65
C SER A 664 -0.25 -13.58 -14.72
N PRO A 665 0.53 -12.80 -15.49
CA PRO A 665 0.05 -12.08 -16.67
C PRO A 665 0.02 -12.97 -17.93
N ARG A 666 0.24 -14.28 -17.79
CA ARG A 666 0.29 -15.24 -18.89
C ARG A 666 -0.93 -16.15 -18.85
N ARG A 667 -1.35 -16.63 -20.03
CA ARG A 667 -2.43 -17.62 -20.17
C ARG A 667 -2.00 -19.04 -19.83
N GLU A 668 -0.70 -19.31 -19.92
CA GLU A 668 -0.11 -20.60 -19.56
C GLU A 668 0.56 -20.51 -18.18
N PRO A 669 0.70 -21.64 -17.45
CA PRO A 669 1.44 -21.69 -16.20
C PRO A 669 2.90 -21.21 -16.36
N VAL A 670 3.37 -20.36 -15.45
CA VAL A 670 4.74 -19.86 -15.41
C VAL A 670 5.51 -20.54 -14.28
N ASP A 671 6.62 -21.19 -14.59
CA ASP A 671 7.49 -21.78 -13.57
C ASP A 671 8.25 -20.69 -12.80
N ILE A 672 8.25 -20.77 -11.47
CA ILE A 672 8.86 -19.74 -10.61
C ILE A 672 10.38 -19.60 -10.85
N SER A 673 11.04 -20.66 -11.30
CA SER A 673 12.48 -20.65 -11.60
C SER A 673 12.84 -19.76 -12.79
N THR A 674 11.87 -19.47 -13.65
CA THR A 674 12.04 -18.59 -14.82
C THR A 674 11.87 -17.10 -14.49
N LEU A 675 11.38 -16.79 -13.28
CA LEU A 675 11.19 -15.42 -12.83
C LEU A 675 12.54 -14.76 -12.54
N MET A 676 12.65 -13.50 -12.93
CA MET A 676 13.84 -12.68 -12.70
C MET A 676 13.50 -11.49 -11.79
N PHE A 677 14.47 -11.06 -10.99
CA PHE A 677 14.29 -9.98 -10.01
C PHE A 677 15.36 -8.92 -10.15
N GLU A 678 14.96 -7.66 -10.07
CA GLU A 678 15.86 -6.52 -10.11
C GLU A 678 15.63 -5.62 -8.90
N ALA A 679 16.70 -5.22 -8.21
CA ALA A 679 16.62 -4.34 -7.05
C ALA A 679 17.84 -3.40 -7.03
N GLY A 680 17.67 -2.20 -6.48
CA GLY A 680 18.78 -1.24 -6.34
C GLY A 680 19.35 -0.67 -7.64
N GLY A 681 18.70 -0.90 -8.79
CA GLY A 681 19.23 -0.51 -10.11
C GLY A 681 20.33 -1.45 -10.65
N GLU A 682 20.53 -2.60 -10.02
CA GLU A 682 21.45 -3.65 -10.45
C GLU A 682 20.87 -4.49 -11.59
N ALA A 683 21.67 -5.38 -12.18
CA ALA A 683 21.16 -6.31 -13.20
C ALA A 683 20.12 -7.27 -12.62
N ALA A 684 19.16 -7.70 -13.45
CA ALA A 684 18.18 -8.70 -13.04
C ALA A 684 18.86 -10.06 -12.75
N VAL A 685 18.52 -10.66 -11.62
CA VAL A 685 19.04 -11.94 -11.14
C VAL A 685 17.96 -13.02 -11.13
N SER A 686 18.36 -14.30 -11.09
CA SER A 686 17.42 -15.42 -11.04
C SER A 686 16.63 -15.45 -9.72
N TYR A 687 15.53 -16.21 -9.67
CA TYR A 687 14.78 -16.44 -8.43
C TYR A 687 15.70 -16.90 -7.27
N GLN A 688 16.58 -17.87 -7.52
CA GLN A 688 17.48 -18.43 -6.50
C GLN A 688 18.50 -17.39 -6.00
N ASP A 689 19.08 -16.63 -6.92
CA ASP A 689 20.01 -15.56 -6.56
C ASP A 689 19.31 -14.43 -5.80
N ALA A 690 18.05 -14.13 -6.13
CA ALA A 690 17.24 -13.13 -5.43
C ALA A 690 16.94 -13.53 -3.97
N VAL A 691 16.71 -14.82 -3.72
CA VAL A 691 16.59 -15.37 -2.36
C VAL A 691 17.93 -15.26 -1.63
N ALA A 692 19.03 -15.70 -2.26
CA ALA A 692 20.37 -15.67 -1.67
C ALA A 692 20.84 -14.24 -1.34
N ALA A 693 20.49 -13.27 -2.18
CA ALA A 693 20.80 -11.85 -2.00
C ALA A 693 19.81 -11.12 -1.08
N THR A 694 18.85 -11.81 -0.46
CA THR A 694 17.80 -11.22 0.40
C THR A 694 17.01 -10.11 -0.30
N ILE A 695 16.76 -10.25 -1.61
CA ILE A 695 15.87 -9.37 -2.37
C ILE A 695 14.42 -9.79 -2.13
N ILE A 696 14.18 -11.10 -2.11
CA ILE A 696 12.89 -11.73 -1.78
C ILE A 696 13.08 -12.81 -0.72
N GLN A 697 12.00 -13.18 -0.04
CA GLN A 697 11.95 -14.41 0.74
C GLN A 697 11.78 -15.61 -0.18
N ASP A 698 12.30 -16.76 0.22
CA ASP A 698 11.98 -18.03 -0.42
C ASP A 698 10.47 -18.36 -0.28
N GLY A 699 9.87 -18.76 -1.39
CA GLY A 699 8.51 -19.26 -1.53
C GLY A 699 7.56 -18.27 -2.20
N ILE A 700 6.81 -18.77 -3.19
CA ILE A 700 5.60 -18.12 -3.71
C ILE A 700 4.40 -18.92 -3.23
N PHE A 701 3.44 -18.27 -2.56
CA PHE A 701 2.34 -18.97 -1.88
C PHE A 701 1.00 -18.72 -2.57
N GLY A 702 0.38 -19.77 -3.10
CA GLY A 702 -1.01 -19.77 -3.55
C GLY A 702 -1.98 -20.03 -2.38
N TYR A 703 -3.27 -20.13 -2.70
CA TYR A 703 -4.30 -20.49 -1.73
C TYR A 703 -5.19 -21.62 -2.25
N SER A 704 -5.45 -22.61 -1.41
CA SER A 704 -6.49 -23.61 -1.62
C SER A 704 -7.46 -23.63 -0.42
N GLN A 705 -8.72 -23.93 -0.68
CA GLN A 705 -9.73 -23.98 0.39
C GLN A 705 -9.52 -25.12 1.39
N ALA A 706 -8.83 -26.19 0.96
CA ALA A 706 -8.55 -27.35 1.80
C ALA A 706 -7.30 -27.17 2.67
N GLU A 707 -6.25 -26.53 2.14
CA GLU A 707 -4.93 -26.47 2.78
C GLU A 707 -4.52 -25.04 3.20
N GLY A 708 -5.37 -24.04 2.92
CA GLY A 708 -5.05 -22.64 3.13
C GLY A 708 -3.90 -22.20 2.21
N TYR A 709 -2.87 -21.59 2.79
CA TYR A 709 -1.69 -21.18 2.02
C TYR A 709 -0.80 -22.37 1.68
N VAL A 710 -0.50 -22.51 0.40
CA VAL A 710 0.34 -23.58 -0.15
C VAL A 710 1.47 -22.97 -0.96
N GLN A 711 2.69 -23.46 -0.79
CA GLN A 711 3.80 -23.05 -1.64
C GLN A 711 3.57 -23.62 -3.05
N SER A 712 3.84 -22.81 -4.07
CA SER A 712 3.65 -23.17 -5.48
C SER A 712 4.96 -23.07 -6.25
N GLU A 713 5.24 -24.08 -7.07
CA GLU A 713 6.35 -24.08 -8.02
C GLU A 713 5.97 -23.42 -9.36
N GLN A 714 4.68 -23.16 -9.57
CA GLN A 714 4.18 -22.52 -10.79
C GLN A 714 3.10 -21.48 -10.49
N MET A 715 3.09 -20.41 -11.25
CA MET A 715 2.03 -19.40 -11.26
C MET A 715 1.06 -19.68 -12.40
N ARG A 716 -0.14 -20.17 -12.07
CA ARG A 716 -1.20 -20.53 -13.01
C ARG A 716 -2.08 -19.33 -13.34
N PRO A 717 -2.68 -19.27 -14.55
CA PRO A 717 -3.66 -18.25 -14.89
C PRO A 717 -4.86 -18.31 -13.93
N PHE A 718 -5.49 -17.16 -13.67
CA PHE A 718 -6.62 -16.96 -12.75
C PHE A 718 -6.34 -17.20 -11.26
N GLU A 719 -5.18 -17.73 -10.90
CA GLU A 719 -4.78 -17.94 -9.51
C GLU A 719 -3.91 -16.77 -9.06
N GLY A 720 -4.14 -16.32 -7.82
CA GLY A 720 -3.32 -15.31 -7.18
C GLY A 720 -2.32 -15.93 -6.22
N TYR A 721 -1.23 -15.21 -5.97
CA TYR A 721 -0.11 -15.66 -5.17
C TYR A 721 0.42 -14.56 -4.27
N TRP A 722 1.11 -14.96 -3.21
CA TRP A 722 1.88 -14.10 -2.33
C TRP A 722 3.37 -14.24 -2.60
N ILE A 723 4.05 -13.11 -2.61
CA ILE A 723 5.51 -13.03 -2.59
C ILE A 723 5.93 -11.98 -1.56
N ARG A 724 7.02 -12.21 -0.84
CA ARG A 724 7.58 -11.24 0.10
C ARG A 724 8.84 -10.61 -0.47
N CYS A 725 8.81 -9.30 -0.65
CA CYS A 725 9.98 -8.50 -0.99
C CYS A 725 10.70 -8.08 0.29
N MET A 726 12.00 -8.31 0.34
CA MET A 726 12.88 -8.03 1.47
C MET A 726 13.69 -6.75 1.27
N SER A 727 13.89 -6.36 0.01
CA SER A 727 14.58 -5.13 -0.36
C SER A 727 13.87 -3.90 0.21
N SER A 728 14.60 -3.07 0.96
CA SER A 728 14.09 -1.84 1.58
C SER A 728 13.55 -0.85 0.56
N GLY A 729 14.19 -0.80 -0.60
CA GLY A 729 13.77 0.02 -1.73
C GLY A 729 12.68 -0.60 -2.59
N GLY A 730 12.24 -1.84 -2.34
CA GLY A 730 11.41 -2.63 -3.25
C GLY A 730 12.23 -3.37 -4.33
N ALA A 731 11.54 -4.09 -5.22
CA ALA A 731 12.15 -4.84 -6.32
C ALA A 731 11.22 -4.87 -7.55
N LEU A 732 11.73 -5.25 -8.71
CA LEU A 732 10.94 -5.51 -9.92
C LEU A 732 10.92 -7.01 -10.19
N LEU A 733 9.74 -7.62 -10.18
CA LEU A 733 9.51 -8.99 -10.63
C LEU A 733 9.31 -8.99 -12.14
N ARG A 734 10.09 -9.78 -12.87
CA ARG A 734 10.05 -9.87 -14.33
C ARG A 734 9.62 -11.28 -14.74
N PHE A 735 8.49 -11.35 -15.46
CA PHE A 735 8.08 -12.52 -16.21
C PHE A 735 8.81 -12.49 -17.56
N PRO A 736 9.56 -13.54 -17.95
CA PRO A 736 10.30 -13.54 -19.20
C PRO A 736 9.37 -13.49 -20.41
N ALA A 737 9.90 -13.06 -21.55
CA ALA A 737 9.24 -13.23 -22.85
C ALA A 737 9.06 -14.73 -23.14
N LEU A 738 7.91 -15.11 -23.72
CA LEU A 738 7.70 -16.43 -24.28
C LEU A 738 8.44 -16.44 -25.63
N ALA A 739 9.56 -17.15 -25.70
CA ALA A 739 10.36 -17.22 -26.92
C ALA A 739 9.56 -17.86 -28.06
N VAL A 740 9.59 -17.24 -29.24
CA VAL A 740 9.32 -17.93 -30.52
C VAL A 740 10.61 -18.67 -30.88
N ASP A 741 10.70 -19.92 -30.45
CA ASP A 741 11.82 -20.87 -30.63
C ASP A 741 13.23 -20.43 -30.16
N GLY A 742 13.78 -21.20 -29.21
CA GLY A 742 15.19 -21.59 -29.29
C GLY A 742 16.26 -20.81 -28.50
N THR A 743 15.94 -20.14 -27.38
CA THR A 743 16.99 -19.76 -26.42
C THR A 743 16.75 -20.37 -25.04
N SER A 744 17.61 -21.32 -24.71
CA SER A 744 17.68 -21.99 -23.42
C SER A 744 17.81 -20.98 -22.29
N ALA A 745 16.89 -21.06 -21.32
CA ALA A 745 17.08 -20.43 -20.01
C ALA A 745 18.46 -20.82 -19.48
N PRO A 746 19.21 -19.88 -18.85
CA PRO A 746 20.44 -20.25 -18.16
C PRO A 746 20.10 -21.35 -17.16
N ALA A 747 20.78 -22.49 -17.30
CA ALA A 747 20.58 -23.62 -16.41
C ALA A 747 20.85 -23.16 -14.97
N SER A 748 19.80 -23.16 -14.14
CA SER A 748 19.96 -23.02 -12.70
C SER A 748 20.77 -24.21 -12.22
N VAL A 749 22.00 -23.98 -11.76
CA VAL A 749 22.67 -24.96 -10.90
C VAL A 749 21.84 -24.98 -9.61
N PRO A 750 21.22 -26.11 -9.21
CA PRO A 750 20.59 -26.17 -7.91
C PRO A 750 21.70 -26.11 -6.88
N ARG A 751 21.92 -24.93 -6.28
CA ARG A 751 22.53 -24.85 -4.97
C ARG A 751 21.46 -25.27 -3.97
N THR A 752 21.33 -26.58 -3.80
CA THR A 752 20.68 -27.12 -2.60
C THR A 752 21.65 -26.88 -1.45
N GLU A 753 21.66 -25.66 -0.91
CA GLU A 753 22.35 -25.37 0.33
C GLU A 753 21.57 -26.07 1.44
N ALA A 754 22.05 -27.27 1.79
CA ALA A 754 21.29 -28.24 2.55
C ALA A 754 21.15 -27.79 4.00
N LEU A 755 19.90 -27.71 4.47
CA LEU A 755 19.60 -27.74 5.90
C LEU A 755 20.28 -28.97 6.51
N GLN A 756 20.89 -28.82 7.68
CA GLN A 756 21.49 -29.95 8.39
C GLN A 756 20.42 -30.98 8.75
N TRP A 757 19.25 -30.48 9.19
CA TRP A 757 18.03 -31.27 9.31
C TRP A 757 16.80 -30.37 9.27
N GLN A 758 15.67 -30.98 8.94
CA GLN A 758 14.36 -30.35 8.92
C GLN A 758 13.29 -31.30 9.45
N LEU A 759 12.24 -30.74 10.06
CA LEU A 759 11.10 -31.49 10.58
C LEU A 759 9.81 -30.75 10.24
N PRO A 760 9.03 -31.23 9.24
CA PRO A 760 7.71 -30.70 8.96
C PRO A 760 6.69 -31.21 9.99
N ILE A 761 5.78 -30.33 10.40
CA ILE A 761 4.68 -30.62 11.31
C ILE A 761 3.39 -30.19 10.62
N THR A 762 2.49 -31.15 10.42
CA THR A 762 1.19 -30.93 9.80
C THR A 762 0.12 -30.94 10.87
N VAL A 763 -0.78 -29.96 10.82
CA VAL A 763 -2.00 -29.90 11.63
C VAL A 763 -3.22 -30.07 10.75
N SER A 764 -4.24 -30.77 11.25
CA SER A 764 -5.49 -31.02 10.52
C SER A 764 -6.71 -30.93 11.44
N ALA A 765 -7.81 -30.41 10.90
CA ALA A 765 -9.11 -30.34 11.56
C ALA A 765 -10.23 -30.40 10.51
N GLY A 766 -11.09 -31.41 10.57
CA GLY A 766 -12.06 -31.68 9.51
C GLY A 766 -11.34 -31.92 8.17
N THR A 767 -11.69 -31.14 7.15
CA THR A 767 -11.03 -31.16 5.83
C THR A 767 -9.86 -30.20 5.72
N MET A 768 -9.62 -29.36 6.74
CA MET A 768 -8.61 -28.30 6.70
C MET A 768 -7.24 -28.83 7.12
N ARG A 769 -6.18 -28.34 6.47
CA ARG A 769 -4.78 -28.64 6.80
C ARG A 769 -3.93 -27.38 6.85
N SER A 770 -2.87 -27.41 7.64
CA SER A 770 -1.82 -26.38 7.67
C SER A 770 -0.51 -27.03 8.11
N SER A 771 0.62 -26.54 7.62
CA SER A 771 1.93 -27.12 7.93
C SER A 771 2.94 -26.05 8.27
N VAL A 772 3.85 -26.38 9.19
CA VAL A 772 5.04 -25.59 9.49
C VAL A 772 6.27 -26.48 9.42
N GLN A 773 7.45 -25.87 9.31
CA GLN A 773 8.71 -26.58 9.28
C GLN A 773 9.68 -25.96 10.28
N ILE A 774 10.32 -26.79 11.08
CA ILE A 774 11.45 -26.37 11.92
C ILE A 774 12.72 -27.03 11.40
N GLY A 775 13.86 -26.38 11.56
CA GLY A 775 15.12 -26.95 11.09
C GLY A 775 16.35 -26.33 11.74
N VAL A 776 17.51 -26.84 11.34
CA VAL A 776 18.81 -26.31 11.73
C VAL A 776 19.73 -26.23 10.50
N ALA A 777 20.52 -25.16 10.42
CA ALA A 777 21.61 -25.00 9.46
C ALA A 777 22.85 -24.40 10.16
N ASP A 778 24.03 -24.64 9.59
CA ASP A 778 25.30 -24.21 10.18
C ASP A 778 25.48 -22.69 10.18
N ASP A 779 24.97 -22.01 9.15
CA ASP A 779 25.06 -20.57 8.91
C ASP A 779 23.74 -19.81 9.13
N ALA A 780 22.74 -20.48 9.72
CA ALA A 780 21.52 -19.83 10.17
C ALA A 780 21.77 -18.90 11.38
N HIS A 781 20.84 -17.99 11.63
CA HIS A 781 20.88 -17.02 12.72
C HIS A 781 19.62 -17.11 13.59
N ASP A 782 19.68 -16.63 14.83
CA ASP A 782 18.52 -16.67 15.74
C ASP A 782 17.37 -15.69 15.37
N GLY A 783 17.59 -14.80 14.41
CA GLY A 783 16.59 -13.87 13.87
C GLY A 783 16.46 -14.05 12.36
N MET A 784 15.49 -13.34 11.73
CA MET A 784 15.12 -13.59 10.34
C MET A 784 16.34 -13.66 9.39
N ASP A 785 16.52 -14.81 8.78
CA ASP A 785 17.54 -15.05 7.76
C ASP A 785 16.94 -15.61 6.45
N ARG A 786 17.81 -16.05 5.54
CA ARG A 786 17.40 -16.60 4.23
C ARG A 786 16.74 -17.98 4.30
N TYR A 787 16.95 -18.71 5.39
CA TYR A 787 16.36 -20.02 5.64
C TYR A 787 14.97 -19.89 6.26
N ASP A 788 14.69 -18.80 6.97
CA ASP A 788 13.37 -18.55 7.51
C ASP A 788 12.32 -18.21 6.45
N GLN A 789 11.07 -18.58 6.71
CA GLN A 789 9.93 -18.15 5.91
C GLN A 789 8.88 -17.54 6.82
N GLN A 790 8.70 -16.22 6.72
CA GLN A 790 7.53 -15.58 7.29
C GLN A 790 6.28 -16.12 6.59
N ALA A 791 5.19 -16.20 7.35
CA ALA A 791 3.86 -16.50 6.86
C ALA A 791 3.29 -15.36 6.00
N PRO A 792 2.58 -15.68 4.89
CA PRO A 792 1.70 -14.72 4.24
C PRO A 792 0.64 -14.17 5.22
N PRO A 793 0.18 -12.91 5.05
CA PRO A 793 -0.86 -12.33 5.89
C PRO A 793 -2.12 -13.20 5.92
N GLY A 794 -2.71 -13.43 7.09
CA GLY A 794 -3.92 -14.25 7.21
C GLY A 794 -5.14 -13.59 6.54
N PHE A 795 -5.99 -14.40 5.89
CA PHE A 795 -7.28 -13.95 5.38
C PHE A 795 -8.36 -15.03 5.56
N GLY A 796 -9.57 -14.62 5.97
CA GLY A 796 -10.71 -15.53 6.13
C GLY A 796 -10.58 -16.55 7.28
N ILE A 797 -11.52 -17.50 7.31
CA ILE A 797 -11.64 -18.54 8.34
C ILE A 797 -10.80 -19.75 7.91
N HIS A 798 -9.70 -20.03 8.61
CA HIS A 798 -8.84 -21.17 8.30
C HIS A 798 -8.10 -21.74 9.52
N LEU A 799 -7.74 -23.03 9.43
CA LEU A 799 -6.80 -23.68 10.35
C LEU A 799 -5.40 -23.08 10.11
N THR A 800 -4.73 -22.65 11.17
CA THR A 800 -3.37 -22.14 11.11
C THR A 800 -2.46 -22.89 12.07
N ALA A 801 -1.30 -23.28 11.57
CA ALA A 801 -0.11 -23.55 12.36
C ALA A 801 0.93 -22.48 12.02
N ARG A 802 1.49 -21.84 13.04
CA ARG A 802 2.45 -20.75 12.88
C ARG A 802 3.55 -20.86 13.93
N LEU A 803 4.79 -20.62 13.51
CA LEU A 803 5.93 -20.52 14.41
C LEU A 803 6.04 -19.08 14.93
N ASP A 804 6.33 -18.93 16.22
CA ASP A 804 6.44 -17.65 16.93
C ASP A 804 7.83 -17.58 17.60
N PRO A 805 8.86 -17.13 16.88
CA PRO A 805 10.20 -16.96 17.44
C PRO A 805 10.16 -15.80 18.46
N THR A 806 9.84 -16.14 19.71
CA THR A 806 9.49 -15.24 20.83
C THR A 806 10.09 -13.82 20.78
N GLY A 807 9.23 -12.80 20.79
CA GLY A 807 9.52 -11.48 21.38
C GLY A 807 10.21 -10.42 20.51
N ARG A 808 10.53 -10.68 19.24
CA ARG A 808 11.23 -9.72 18.35
C ARG A 808 10.33 -8.89 17.43
N GLY A 809 9.03 -9.16 17.39
CA GLY A 809 8.08 -8.40 16.57
C GLY A 809 8.14 -8.66 15.06
N GLU A 810 8.85 -9.70 14.62
CA GLU A 810 9.10 -10.02 13.21
C GLU A 810 7.99 -10.85 12.54
N GLY A 811 6.76 -10.88 13.10
CA GLY A 811 5.61 -11.62 12.56
C GLY A 811 5.66 -13.14 12.80
N SER A 812 4.68 -13.87 12.27
CA SER A 812 4.58 -15.33 12.40
C SER A 812 5.25 -16.08 11.24
N TYR A 813 5.78 -17.27 11.46
CA TYR A 813 6.61 -18.01 10.50
C TYR A 813 5.94 -19.33 10.05
N LEU A 814 6.22 -19.74 8.81
CA LEU A 814 5.95 -21.08 8.27
C LEU A 814 7.19 -21.98 8.38
N ARG A 815 8.38 -21.39 8.30
CA ARG A 815 9.66 -22.09 8.48
C ARG A 815 10.54 -21.28 9.43
N ASP A 816 11.05 -21.91 10.48
CA ASP A 816 12.01 -21.34 11.43
C ASP A 816 13.25 -22.25 11.46
N VAL A 817 14.40 -21.71 11.08
CA VAL A 817 15.66 -22.46 11.05
C VAL A 817 16.65 -21.85 12.02
N ARG A 818 17.24 -22.68 12.89
CA ARG A 818 18.16 -22.25 13.94
C ARG A 818 19.61 -22.56 13.64
N PRO A 819 20.57 -21.80 14.19
CA PRO A 819 21.98 -22.17 14.10
C PRO A 819 22.25 -23.49 14.81
N ALA A 820 23.15 -24.31 14.25
CA ALA A 820 23.59 -25.57 14.85
C ALA A 820 24.27 -25.41 16.22
N SER A 821 24.74 -24.19 16.55
CA SER A 821 25.36 -23.86 17.84
C SER A 821 24.35 -23.67 18.99
N ALA A 822 23.04 -23.62 18.70
CA ALA A 822 22.02 -23.58 19.73
C ALA A 822 21.97 -24.93 20.49
N ILE A 823 22.64 -24.97 21.65
CA ILE A 823 22.83 -26.19 22.47
C ILE A 823 21.50 -26.87 22.84
N GLU A 824 20.40 -26.09 22.89
CA GLU A 824 19.02 -26.56 22.98
C GLU A 824 18.10 -25.58 22.21
N SER A 825 17.66 -25.95 21.02
CA SER A 825 16.72 -25.12 20.24
C SER A 825 15.28 -25.31 20.75
N GLU A 826 14.58 -24.20 20.97
CA GLU A 826 13.17 -24.18 21.37
C GLU A 826 12.35 -23.41 20.34
N PHE A 827 11.35 -24.08 19.76
CA PHE A 827 10.45 -23.50 18.77
C PHE A 827 9.06 -23.33 19.38
N SER A 828 8.49 -22.12 19.33
CA SER A 828 7.10 -21.92 19.76
C SER A 828 6.16 -22.08 18.57
N LEU A 829 5.15 -22.92 18.72
CA LEU A 829 4.14 -23.24 17.71
C LEU A 829 2.77 -22.79 18.21
N VAL A 830 2.11 -21.91 17.48
CA VAL A 830 0.73 -21.48 17.73
C VAL A 830 -0.19 -22.18 16.73
N VAL A 831 -1.19 -22.90 17.25
CA VAL A 831 -2.19 -23.63 16.47
C VAL A 831 -3.56 -23.02 16.74
N GLN A 832 -4.22 -22.54 15.67
CA GLN A 832 -5.56 -21.96 15.76
C GLN A 832 -6.52 -22.62 14.77
N SER A 833 -7.65 -23.11 15.25
CA SER A 833 -8.75 -23.67 14.47
C SER A 833 -10.05 -22.97 14.89
N PRO A 834 -10.79 -22.34 13.97
CA PRO A 834 -12.07 -21.75 14.27
C PRO A 834 -13.24 -22.75 14.23
N LEU A 835 -12.98 -24.05 13.98
CA LEU A 835 -14.01 -25.07 13.86
C LEU A 835 -14.53 -25.53 15.24
N PRO A 836 -15.79 -25.23 15.61
CA PRO A 836 -16.34 -25.63 16.91
C PRO A 836 -16.34 -27.14 17.08
N HIS A 837 -15.99 -27.62 18.28
CA HIS A 837 -16.02 -29.03 18.67
C HIS A 837 -15.24 -29.99 17.75
N THR A 838 -14.39 -29.48 16.87
CA THR A 838 -13.61 -30.28 15.93
C THR A 838 -12.15 -30.31 16.39
N PRO A 839 -11.66 -31.44 16.95
CA PRO A 839 -10.31 -31.52 17.49
C PRO A 839 -9.27 -31.31 16.39
N VAL A 840 -8.11 -30.75 16.78
CA VAL A 840 -6.96 -30.58 15.88
C VAL A 840 -5.98 -31.70 16.09
N ARG A 841 -5.65 -32.42 15.01
CA ARG A 841 -4.63 -33.47 15.01
C ARG A 841 -3.31 -32.94 14.45
N LEU A 842 -2.25 -33.10 15.23
CA LEU A 842 -0.87 -32.87 14.82
C LEU A 842 -0.24 -34.19 14.38
N SER A 843 0.52 -34.16 13.29
CA SER A 843 1.31 -35.28 12.79
C SER A 843 2.65 -34.80 12.26
N TRP A 844 3.67 -35.65 12.37
CA TRP A 844 5.01 -35.41 11.85
C TRP A 844 5.55 -36.71 11.24
N PRO A 845 6.51 -36.64 10.30
CA PRO A 845 7.04 -37.82 9.62
C PRO A 845 7.91 -38.68 10.56
N GLU A 846 8.41 -39.79 10.02
CA GLU A 846 9.46 -40.57 10.68
C GLU A 846 10.70 -39.72 10.94
N MET A 847 11.38 -39.94 12.06
CA MET A 847 12.46 -39.06 12.56
C MET A 847 13.84 -39.41 11.98
N SER A 848 13.88 -39.84 10.71
CA SER A 848 15.11 -40.19 9.99
C SER A 848 15.97 -38.98 9.66
N ASP A 849 15.32 -37.85 9.37
CA ASP A 849 15.99 -36.62 8.95
C ASP A 849 16.55 -35.83 10.14
N VAL A 850 16.08 -36.14 11.36
CA VAL A 850 16.54 -35.50 12.60
C VAL A 850 17.69 -36.33 13.20
N PRO A 851 18.85 -35.73 13.53
CA PRO A 851 20.02 -36.46 14.06
C PRO A 851 19.70 -37.30 15.30
N ASP A 852 20.29 -38.49 15.39
CA ASP A 852 20.05 -39.47 16.47
C ASP A 852 20.40 -38.97 17.88
N ASP A 853 21.24 -37.94 17.96
CA ASP A 853 21.62 -37.26 19.18
C ASP A 853 20.71 -36.06 19.51
N VAL A 854 19.63 -35.84 18.76
CA VAL A 854 18.59 -34.85 19.04
C VAL A 854 17.29 -35.54 19.45
N THR A 855 16.72 -35.09 20.58
CA THR A 855 15.45 -35.58 21.14
C THR A 855 14.40 -34.47 21.13
N PRO A 856 13.56 -34.40 20.08
CA PRO A 856 12.46 -33.43 20.01
C PRO A 856 11.29 -33.83 20.92
N VAL A 857 10.85 -32.89 21.75
CA VAL A 857 9.72 -33.04 22.68
C VAL A 857 8.70 -31.92 22.46
N LEU A 858 7.47 -32.28 22.10
CA LEU A 858 6.34 -31.36 22.00
C LEU A 858 5.73 -31.16 23.38
N ILE A 859 5.55 -29.91 23.79
CA ILE A 859 5.00 -29.49 25.09
C ILE A 859 3.77 -28.64 24.82
N ASP A 860 2.63 -29.00 25.40
CA ASP A 860 1.43 -28.15 25.42
C ASP A 860 1.47 -27.23 26.63
N ASP A 861 1.51 -25.91 26.39
CA ASP A 861 1.64 -24.92 27.47
C ASP A 861 0.38 -24.79 28.33
N LEU A 862 -0.79 -25.18 27.80
CA LEU A 862 -2.03 -25.14 28.56
C LEU A 862 -2.11 -26.31 29.54
N THR A 863 -1.76 -27.51 29.11
CA THR A 863 -1.94 -28.74 29.89
C THR A 863 -0.65 -29.22 30.58
N GLY A 864 0.51 -28.72 30.16
CA GLY A 864 1.82 -29.23 30.56
C GLY A 864 2.17 -30.59 29.96
N LYS A 865 1.33 -31.15 29.08
CA LYS A 865 1.52 -32.47 28.48
C LYS A 865 2.77 -32.48 27.59
N ARG A 866 3.64 -33.47 27.79
CA ARG A 866 4.87 -33.69 27.01
C ARG A 866 4.71 -34.92 26.12
N THR A 867 5.01 -34.77 24.82
CA THR A 867 4.95 -35.84 23.82
C THR A 867 6.33 -36.00 23.17
N TYR A 868 6.96 -37.16 23.34
CA TYR A 868 8.23 -37.49 22.69
C TYR A 868 7.98 -37.84 21.23
N MET A 869 8.50 -37.00 20.31
CA MET A 869 8.12 -37.09 18.90
C MET A 869 8.76 -38.28 18.17
N ARG A 870 9.83 -38.88 18.72
CA ARG A 870 10.44 -40.13 18.19
C ARG A 870 9.63 -41.39 18.44
N THR A 871 8.76 -41.40 19.45
CA THR A 871 7.99 -42.60 19.85
C THR A 871 6.48 -42.42 19.66
N SER A 872 6.03 -41.24 19.25
CA SER A 872 4.66 -40.94 18.86
C SER A 872 4.65 -40.33 17.47
N ALA A 873 3.71 -40.75 16.61
CA ALA A 873 3.55 -40.19 15.27
C ALA A 873 2.67 -38.92 15.23
N GLY A 874 2.13 -38.48 16.38
CA GLY A 874 1.27 -37.31 16.44
C GLY A 874 0.79 -36.93 17.85
N ALA A 875 -0.05 -35.90 17.90
CA ALA A 875 -0.75 -35.44 19.10
C ALA A 875 -2.15 -34.93 18.72
N GLU A 876 -3.06 -34.84 19.70
CA GLU A 876 -4.42 -34.34 19.48
C GLU A 876 -4.73 -33.23 20.50
N LEU A 877 -5.32 -32.14 20.00
CA LEU A 877 -5.78 -31.00 20.78
C LEU A 877 -7.30 -31.00 20.81
N ALA A 878 -7.87 -31.05 22.01
CA ALA A 878 -9.31 -30.95 22.20
C ALA A 878 -9.81 -29.56 21.82
N ALA A 879 -10.95 -29.53 21.11
CA ALA A 879 -11.65 -28.32 20.71
C ALA A 879 -12.87 -28.06 21.59
N ASP A 880 -13.11 -26.79 21.90
CA ASP A 880 -14.32 -26.31 22.58
C ASP A 880 -15.28 -25.63 21.59
N GLU A 881 -16.27 -24.89 22.11
CA GLU A 881 -17.23 -24.14 21.29
C GLU A 881 -16.58 -23.04 20.44
N SER A 882 -15.41 -22.54 20.85
CA SER A 882 -14.61 -21.55 20.11
C SER A 882 -13.56 -22.17 19.18
N GLY A 883 -13.48 -23.51 19.16
CA GLY A 883 -12.50 -24.28 18.38
C GLY A 883 -11.22 -24.56 19.18
N VAL A 884 -10.06 -24.32 18.58
CA VAL A 884 -8.74 -24.54 19.20
C VAL A 884 -7.92 -23.26 19.09
N ASN A 885 -7.36 -22.81 20.20
CA ASN A 885 -6.28 -21.83 20.23
C ASN A 885 -5.26 -22.32 21.25
N ARG A 886 -4.12 -22.83 20.79
CA ARG A 886 -3.11 -23.51 21.62
C ARG A 886 -1.73 -23.02 21.26
N ARG A 887 -0.94 -22.68 22.29
CA ARG A 887 0.50 -22.47 22.17
C ARG A 887 1.20 -23.74 22.65
N LEU A 888 2.11 -24.23 21.81
CA LEU A 888 2.92 -25.41 22.02
C LEU A 888 4.39 -25.01 21.92
N ARG A 889 5.28 -25.78 22.52
CA ARG A 889 6.73 -25.61 22.38
C ARG A 889 7.36 -26.92 21.97
N ILE A 890 8.28 -26.87 21.03
CA ILE A 890 9.08 -28.01 20.60
C ILE A 890 10.50 -27.76 21.09
N LYS A 891 10.93 -28.57 22.07
CA LYS A 891 12.29 -28.52 22.60
C LYS A 891 13.13 -29.61 21.95
N CYS A 892 14.20 -29.21 21.28
CA CYS A 892 15.21 -30.09 20.73
C CYS A 892 16.34 -30.25 21.76
N LEU A 893 16.30 -31.33 22.53
CA LEU A 893 17.28 -31.61 23.57
C LEU A 893 18.42 -32.45 23.03
N LYS A 894 19.67 -32.16 23.42
CA LYS A 894 20.80 -33.03 23.11
C LYS A 894 20.70 -34.31 23.91
N ARG A 895 20.81 -35.45 23.24
CA ARG A 895 20.81 -36.77 23.85
C ARG A 895 22.07 -36.92 24.67
N SER A 896 21.92 -37.01 26.00
CA SER A 896 23.03 -37.37 26.88
C SER A 896 23.66 -38.69 26.40
N SER A 897 24.95 -38.62 26.05
CA SER A 897 25.75 -39.75 25.54
C SER A 897 26.07 -40.80 26.60
N MET A 898 25.76 -40.52 27.87
CA MET A 898 25.97 -41.46 28.96
C MET A 898 24.78 -42.44 29.04
N PRO A 899 25.01 -43.77 29.03
CA PRO A 899 23.95 -44.74 29.28
C PRO A 899 23.37 -44.56 30.68
N LEU A 900 22.06 -44.83 30.86
CA LEU A 900 21.49 -45.04 32.19
C LEU A 900 22.12 -46.32 32.75
N VAL A 901 22.81 -46.20 33.88
CA VAL A 901 23.44 -47.33 34.57
C VAL A 901 23.18 -47.20 36.06
N ILE A 902 22.93 -48.33 36.70
CA ILE A 902 23.01 -48.45 38.16
C ILE A 902 24.50 -48.68 38.48
N SER A 903 25.22 -47.59 38.74
CA SER A 903 26.69 -47.57 38.83
C SER A 903 27.22 -48.31 40.06
N SER A 904 26.43 -48.35 41.13
CA SER A 904 26.66 -49.20 42.29
C SER A 904 25.33 -49.70 42.85
N MET A 905 25.35 -50.91 43.41
CA MET A 905 24.25 -51.45 44.19
C MET A 905 24.84 -52.39 45.23
N SER A 906 24.52 -52.15 46.50
CA SER A 906 24.80 -53.03 47.62
C SER A 906 23.53 -53.23 48.44
N ALA A 907 23.39 -54.42 49.02
CA ALA A 907 22.30 -54.74 49.91
C ALA A 907 22.87 -55.49 51.11
N PHE A 908 22.63 -54.99 52.32
CA PHE A 908 23.13 -55.60 53.56
C PHE A 908 22.12 -55.40 54.68
N GLN A 909 22.07 -56.32 55.62
CA GLN A 909 21.27 -56.14 56.83
C GLN A 909 22.11 -55.42 57.88
N GLY A 910 21.63 -54.27 58.35
CA GLY A 910 22.23 -53.50 59.43
C GLY A 910 21.76 -53.98 60.82
N SER A 911 22.36 -53.43 61.88
CA SER A 911 22.04 -53.77 63.29
C SER A 911 20.62 -53.37 63.74
N ALA A 912 19.87 -52.65 62.91
CA ALA A 912 18.53 -52.09 63.22
C ALA A 912 17.35 -52.98 62.77
N GLY A 913 17.58 -54.25 62.40
CA GLY A 913 16.49 -55.18 62.03
C GLY A 913 15.85 -54.91 60.67
N ALA A 914 16.52 -54.16 59.79
CA ALA A 914 16.13 -53.90 58.41
C ALA A 914 17.30 -54.12 57.44
N ALA A 915 17.00 -54.45 56.19
CA ALA A 915 17.98 -54.50 55.11
C ALA A 915 18.06 -53.13 54.42
N GLU A 916 19.27 -52.58 54.32
CA GLU A 916 19.54 -51.37 53.58
C GLU A 916 20.07 -51.71 52.18
N ILE A 917 19.48 -51.06 51.18
CA ILE A 917 19.82 -51.19 49.77
C ILE A 917 20.32 -49.82 49.32
N VAL A 918 21.62 -49.70 49.12
CA VAL A 918 22.27 -48.46 48.67
C VAL A 918 22.61 -48.62 47.20
N PHE A 919 22.20 -47.68 46.37
CA PHE A 919 22.42 -47.72 44.93
C PHE A 919 22.73 -46.34 44.37
N ALA A 920 23.48 -46.26 43.28
CA ALA A 920 23.75 -45.01 42.59
C ALA A 920 23.29 -45.04 41.14
N LEU A 921 22.64 -43.97 40.69
CA LEU A 921 22.14 -43.81 39.33
C LEU A 921 23.03 -42.83 38.54
N SER A 922 23.28 -43.13 37.26
CA SER A 922 24.01 -42.22 36.37
C SER A 922 23.16 -41.04 35.85
N SER A 923 21.84 -41.10 36.00
CA SER A 923 20.89 -40.01 35.74
C SER A 923 19.63 -40.19 36.59
N ALA A 924 18.78 -39.17 36.68
CA ALA A 924 17.47 -39.32 37.32
C ALA A 924 16.63 -40.38 36.58
N ALA A 925 15.95 -41.25 37.33
CA ALA A 925 15.16 -42.36 36.78
C ALA A 925 14.05 -42.80 37.74
N ASP A 926 12.95 -43.31 37.20
CA ASP A 926 11.91 -44.04 37.95
C ASP A 926 12.43 -45.43 38.35
N VAL A 927 12.35 -45.77 39.64
CA VAL A 927 12.97 -46.98 40.19
C VAL A 927 11.93 -47.92 40.82
N GLU A 928 12.01 -49.19 40.44
CA GLU A 928 11.27 -50.29 41.05
C GLU A 928 12.24 -51.33 41.61
N VAL A 929 11.99 -51.77 42.86
CA VAL A 929 12.81 -52.78 43.54
C VAL A 929 11.96 -53.98 43.91
N GLU A 930 12.39 -55.17 43.52
CA GLU A 930 11.79 -56.44 43.89
C GLU A 930 12.76 -57.24 44.76
N ILE A 931 12.26 -57.74 45.88
CA ILE A 931 12.96 -58.72 46.70
C ILE A 931 12.47 -60.10 46.32
N LEU A 932 13.38 -60.98 45.96
CA LEU A 932 13.14 -62.35 45.53
C LEU A 932 13.70 -63.31 46.58
N ASN A 933 13.05 -64.45 46.79
CA ASN A 933 13.70 -65.56 47.49
C ASN A 933 14.81 -66.18 46.62
N ILE A 934 15.60 -67.10 47.18
CA ILE A 934 16.70 -67.75 46.44
C ILE A 934 16.24 -68.56 45.22
N ALA A 935 14.95 -68.95 45.17
CA ALA A 935 14.33 -69.62 44.02
C ALA A 935 13.83 -68.63 42.95
N GLY A 936 14.12 -67.33 43.09
CA GLY A 936 13.75 -66.27 42.13
C GLY A 936 12.30 -65.82 42.19
N ARG A 937 11.51 -66.25 43.18
CA ARG A 937 10.11 -65.82 43.34
C ARG A 937 10.04 -64.51 44.13
N PRO A 938 9.27 -63.51 43.67
CA PRO A 938 9.11 -62.24 44.38
C PRO A 938 8.39 -62.45 45.71
N VAL A 939 8.99 -61.92 46.77
CA VAL A 939 8.42 -61.88 48.14
C VAL A 939 8.01 -60.47 48.53
N ARG A 940 8.63 -59.43 47.95
CA ARG A 940 8.26 -58.03 48.15
C ARG A 940 8.51 -57.23 46.87
N SER A 941 7.60 -56.32 46.52
CA SER A 941 7.83 -55.31 45.48
C SER A 941 7.68 -53.92 46.08
N ILE A 942 8.57 -53.01 45.71
CA ILE A 942 8.66 -51.64 46.26
C ILE A 942 8.85 -50.69 45.08
N ALA A 943 7.81 -49.94 44.74
CA ALA A 943 7.89 -48.84 43.80
C ALA A 943 8.45 -47.61 44.53
N LEU A 944 9.67 -47.18 44.17
CA LEU A 944 10.31 -46.01 44.74
C LEU A 944 9.90 -44.72 44.03
N GLY A 945 9.35 -44.78 42.82
CA GLY A 945 9.13 -43.57 42.02
C GLY A 945 10.45 -42.98 41.51
N THR A 946 10.39 -41.75 40.98
CA THR A 946 11.56 -41.01 40.47
C THR A 946 12.61 -40.78 41.56
N ARG A 947 13.86 -41.08 41.23
CA ARG A 947 15.06 -40.86 42.06
C ARG A 947 16.09 -40.03 41.30
N GLU A 948 16.77 -39.16 42.03
CA GLU A 948 17.79 -38.27 41.48
C GLU A 948 19.09 -39.00 41.15
N VAL A 949 19.90 -38.37 40.29
CA VAL A 949 21.26 -38.81 39.97
C VAL A 949 22.13 -38.91 41.24
N GLY A 950 23.02 -39.89 41.28
CA GLY A 950 23.89 -40.14 42.44
C GLY A 950 23.30 -41.18 43.41
N GLN A 951 23.79 -41.15 44.65
CA GLN A 951 23.52 -42.20 45.65
C GLN A 951 22.12 -42.05 46.27
N ASN A 952 21.39 -43.16 46.32
CA ASN A 952 20.06 -43.32 46.87
C ASN A 952 20.05 -44.51 47.85
N THR A 953 19.08 -44.53 48.77
CA THR A 953 18.97 -45.60 49.78
C THR A 953 17.52 -46.00 49.98
N LEU A 954 17.29 -47.32 50.02
CA LEU A 954 16.03 -47.94 50.34
C LEU A 954 16.21 -48.83 51.58
N SER A 955 15.32 -48.71 52.55
CA SER A 955 15.26 -49.62 53.70
C SER A 955 14.09 -50.60 53.54
N TRP A 956 14.39 -51.89 53.58
CA TRP A 956 13.41 -52.97 53.57
C TRP A 956 13.30 -53.57 54.97
N ASN A 957 12.09 -53.52 55.53
CA ASN A 957 11.77 -54.00 56.88
C ASN A 957 11.71 -55.54 57.04
N LEU A 958 12.28 -56.29 56.10
CA LEU A 958 12.33 -57.76 56.11
C LEU A 958 10.94 -58.42 56.14
N ARG A 959 9.92 -57.75 55.60
CA ARG A 959 8.56 -58.29 55.48
C ARG A 959 8.18 -58.48 54.02
N ASP A 960 7.37 -59.50 53.75
CA ASP A 960 6.80 -59.76 52.43
C ASP A 960 5.66 -58.76 52.09
N ASN A 961 5.02 -58.94 50.93
CA ASN A 961 3.87 -58.13 50.50
C ASN A 961 2.64 -58.26 51.43
N THR A 962 2.53 -59.33 52.23
CA THR A 962 1.44 -59.53 53.20
C THR A 962 1.74 -58.91 54.57
N GLY A 963 2.94 -58.36 54.75
CA GLY A 963 3.40 -57.81 56.03
C GLY A 963 3.97 -58.86 56.98
N THR A 964 4.14 -60.11 56.54
CA THR A 964 4.74 -61.19 57.35
C THR A 964 6.27 -61.09 57.27
N ALA A 965 6.95 -61.25 58.42
CA ALA A 965 8.40 -61.21 58.45
C ALA A 965 9.00 -62.43 57.75
N VAL A 966 9.92 -62.20 56.81
CA VAL A 966 10.50 -63.27 56.01
C VAL A 966 11.44 -64.16 56.87
N PRO A 967 11.63 -65.45 56.51
CA PRO A 967 12.58 -66.33 57.19
C PRO A 967 14.04 -65.88 57.04
N THR A 968 14.89 -66.29 58.00
CA THR A 968 16.36 -66.20 57.89
C THR A 968 16.85 -66.97 56.66
N GLY A 969 17.68 -66.33 55.83
CA GLY A 969 18.19 -66.92 54.59
C GLY A 969 18.65 -65.87 53.57
N MET A 970 19.12 -66.35 52.43
CA MET A 970 19.57 -65.51 51.31
C MET A 970 18.39 -65.06 50.45
N TYR A 971 18.34 -63.76 50.14
CA TYR A 971 17.40 -63.14 49.22
C TYR A 971 18.14 -62.41 48.11
N LEU A 972 17.48 -62.14 46.99
CA LEU A 972 18.01 -61.36 45.88
C LEU A 972 17.21 -60.07 45.74
N VAL A 973 17.88 -58.94 45.64
CA VAL A 973 17.30 -57.62 45.38
C VAL A 973 17.49 -57.31 43.90
N ARG A 974 16.39 -57.31 43.14
CA ARG A 974 16.35 -56.91 41.72
C ARG A 974 15.86 -55.47 41.63
N MET A 975 16.61 -54.62 40.95
CA MET A 975 16.29 -53.21 40.75
C MET A 975 16.16 -52.93 39.26
N ASN A 976 15.06 -52.29 38.86
CA ASN A 976 14.83 -51.76 37.52
C ASN A 976 14.76 -50.24 37.61
N ALA A 977 15.58 -49.54 36.84
CA ALA A 977 15.53 -48.08 36.70
C ALA A 977 15.14 -47.74 35.26
N ARG A 978 14.23 -46.79 35.06
CA ARG A 978 13.84 -46.26 33.75
C ARG A 978 13.93 -44.74 33.75
N ASP A 979 14.71 -44.17 32.82
CA ASP A 979 14.79 -42.71 32.69
C ASP A 979 13.66 -42.14 31.83
N ASP A 980 13.53 -40.80 31.83
CA ASP A 980 12.54 -40.05 31.06
C ASP A 980 12.72 -40.19 29.53
N SER A 981 13.82 -40.76 29.06
CA SER A 981 14.06 -41.07 27.65
C SER A 981 13.73 -42.53 27.29
N GLY A 982 13.20 -43.30 28.24
CA GLY A 982 12.81 -44.70 28.07
C GLY A 982 13.95 -45.71 28.17
N ARG A 983 15.18 -45.28 28.49
CA ARG A 983 16.30 -46.21 28.73
C ARG A 983 16.07 -46.95 30.03
N GLN A 984 16.52 -48.21 30.08
CA GLN A 984 16.36 -49.07 31.24
C GLN A 984 17.71 -49.61 31.70
N ALA A 985 17.88 -49.69 33.01
CA ALA A 985 19.01 -50.35 33.65
C ALA A 985 18.48 -51.33 34.70
N GLN A 986 19.11 -52.50 34.79
CA GLN A 986 18.77 -53.52 35.79
C GLN A 986 20.01 -53.93 36.60
N ALA A 987 19.83 -54.12 37.90
CA ALA A 987 20.85 -54.65 38.79
C ALA A 987 20.27 -55.71 39.74
N LEU A 988 21.09 -56.70 40.10
CA LEU A 988 20.72 -57.78 41.01
C LEU A 988 21.80 -57.94 42.08
N ARG A 989 21.42 -57.95 43.37
CA ARG A 989 22.35 -58.14 44.49
C ARG A 989 21.79 -59.08 45.55
N PRO A 990 22.60 -60.02 46.06
CA PRO A 990 22.19 -60.84 47.18
C PRO A 990 22.20 -60.05 48.49
N VAL A 991 21.28 -60.38 49.39
CA VAL A 991 21.27 -59.91 50.79
C VAL A 991 21.02 -61.11 51.70
N GLN A 992 21.90 -61.29 52.70
CA GLN A 992 21.70 -62.29 53.74
C GLN A 992 20.81 -61.70 54.83
N VAL A 993 19.73 -62.40 55.16
CA VAL A 993 18.82 -62.00 56.24
C VAL A 993 19.03 -62.91 57.44
N THR A 994 19.49 -62.36 58.56
CA THR A 994 19.63 -63.02 59.87
C THR A 994 18.68 -62.41 60.88
N ARG A 995 18.11 -63.23 61.75
CA ARG A 995 17.29 -62.74 62.87
C ARG A 995 18.10 -62.65 64.14
#